data_AF-A0A933KJJ6-F1
#
_entry.id   AF-A0A933KJJ6-F1
#
_cell.length_a   1.000
_cell.length_b   1.000
_cell.length_c   1.000
_cell.angle_alpha   90.00
_cell.angle_beta   90.00
_cell.angle_gamma   90.00
#
_symmetry.space_group_name_H-M   'P 1'
#
loop_
_entity.id
_entity.type
_entity.pdbx_description
1 polymer ?
#
loop_
_entity_poly.entity_id
_entity_poly.type
_entity_poly.pdbx_seq_one_letter_code
_entity_poly.pdbx_strand_id
1 'polypeptide(L)'
;MSGRDDHSGDGPVLGDSERYLGWAHLAVAVAALILALWGIPTERELSRLLTQGDLGELTLMEAARELGQLGPEAPALARARALRVAGLALGKAGRPDEMLDHLRQAVAAVPDWPAGRLTLADACRDFGRSSEELGELEAVGALMPRLLSGPRAELREKLADFPFAARRRRPPAFTELEHAAGVALLPWRRRLAVELDYRQRPEAAAEQYAAMLAAEPDDPAGWVRLAQLERKLGRQARAERALAQAFGCAPAAARRFQESQSPQRLRRLLDAVSTDAHRSPRRLAGSAHVEARLGIPLEPAELELLDLLRDELVRREHPDEAVERMRRAVERRPGDREARANLARSLERTGNVEAALVEYRRLRDTSSAGDDFADDVERMLRALGDADGLIVELSRRFERHPSLAVGIELGRNLEWADRHTEAVDLFGKLRKLYPEDLETLAGLASSLRALDRHAEAVGVLTELLTRLRGNQGPPDSRPADAEEPPRGGSSPAPAAAARPEASAQAEAAPVRRRVLALYRGSEENVPEKTRIHELLELAFDHLGMLVDYADVEAGLPDPAVMEPYAGVITWFDGRAAWQPRELLAWLGQQVDEGRKLVILGGTGALFDLADGRPVDREAVGGLMKRLGLEHRGVAPYPVPRIVPLRVDSLARFERAPANELQYTETILSADPANRVLLALQAEPGTDSGSGPSRTDALVLSSRGLYASPGVAYYHDPVTNRRQLRIDAFALLAELFECSARPAPDVTTTCGLRTALVHVDGDGAANATSVRGYANCLEAVTRRIFAPHRLETTVSFIASELDPRRPGTRALREAALALYRLPWIEPASHGWSHPFDWRNPQVSSEVAARHDSPYGLLGFTLEQELRGSVEVMARLTGRKPGEIPFHWSGACNPSEDQIAFARTAGIACLNGGDGRCDEYYDSLTNLAPMTRPVGRERQVLTPQANEFALSAEGAEPLGTFRKLRASWDRSERPRRLKPAGLYFHHYLAQSPDGLAALEELHRTLREGPYTPVPVSEYLRQVEGFRALELRRLERPGARGARPGAAVERSRFRVEGAGRCLTLRAPRALGLPDLAASRGVAGFASEGDWTWVTLAPGDLQEVEFAQSPSASPIRLETANLRLERWELSGHRLSAGFRGFGKARITLAGSACVPGVSVRARGAGDPSGPSAPPDAGPGGPGPDQPEAGSAVEVRSTFLEGAMRLECEANGELALTVDWGGPTGQAGHSESGLRQAQPERIPEARPGMSSLIRWSFSWS
;
A
#
# COMPACT_ATOMS: atom_id res chain seq x y z
N MET A 1 -13.55 -13.14 -87.23
CA MET A 1 -13.93 -14.08 -88.32
C MET A 1 -13.74 -15.49 -87.81
N SER A 2 -14.63 -16.37 -88.25
CA SER A 2 -14.81 -17.79 -87.96
C SER A 2 -13.59 -18.69 -88.10
N GLY A 3 -13.60 -19.85 -87.42
CA GLY A 3 -12.87 -21.04 -87.87
C GLY A 3 -12.56 -22.04 -86.75
N ARG A 4 -13.18 -23.22 -86.86
CA ARG A 4 -12.79 -24.47 -86.18
C ARG A 4 -11.39 -24.90 -86.66
N ASP A 5 -10.63 -25.64 -85.85
CA ASP A 5 -10.38 -27.06 -86.11
C ASP A 5 -9.49 -27.75 -85.06
N ASP A 6 -9.94 -28.96 -84.80
CA ASP A 6 -9.48 -30.18 -84.17
C ASP A 6 -7.99 -30.52 -83.91
N HIS A 7 -7.85 -31.34 -82.86
CA HIS A 7 -6.97 -32.53 -82.70
C HIS A 7 -5.65 -32.47 -81.89
N SER A 8 -5.73 -33.14 -80.72
CA SER A 8 -4.86 -34.22 -80.21
C SER A 8 -3.40 -33.97 -79.81
N GLY A 9 -3.04 -34.38 -78.58
CA GLY A 9 -1.71 -34.92 -78.26
C GLY A 9 -1.11 -34.39 -76.96
N ASP A 10 -0.87 -35.30 -76.02
CA ASP A 10 -0.37 -35.12 -74.65
C ASP A 10 0.86 -34.22 -74.43
N GLY A 11 0.79 -33.40 -73.36
CA GLY A 11 1.89 -32.72 -72.68
C GLY A 11 1.37 -31.62 -71.73
N PRO A 12 1.87 -31.47 -70.48
CA PRO A 12 1.37 -30.46 -69.55
C PRO A 12 1.86 -29.08 -70.01
N VAL A 13 0.99 -28.35 -70.70
CA VAL A 13 1.21 -26.94 -71.08
C VAL A 13 1.01 -26.08 -69.84
N LEU A 14 2.11 -25.56 -69.28
CA LEU A 14 2.09 -24.38 -68.42
C LEU A 14 1.49 -23.22 -69.25
N GLY A 15 0.25 -22.86 -68.95
CA GLY A 15 -0.56 -21.97 -69.77
C GLY A 15 -0.04 -20.53 -69.84
N ASP A 16 -0.10 -19.97 -71.05
CA ASP A 16 0.25 -18.63 -71.54
C ASP A 16 -0.20 -17.41 -70.70
N SER A 17 -0.87 -17.62 -69.57
CA SER A 17 -1.30 -16.57 -68.63
C SER A 17 -0.14 -15.77 -68.01
N GLU A 18 1.00 -16.38 -67.70
CA GLU A 18 2.14 -15.67 -67.08
C GLU A 18 2.90 -14.78 -68.08
N ARG A 19 2.99 -15.20 -69.35
CA ARG A 19 3.61 -14.36 -70.40
C ARG A 19 2.72 -13.18 -70.76
N TYR A 20 1.41 -13.36 -70.86
CA TYR A 20 0.50 -12.24 -71.13
C TYR A 20 0.40 -11.25 -69.96
N LEU A 21 0.52 -11.70 -68.71
CA LEU A 21 0.66 -10.81 -67.56
C LEU A 21 1.97 -10.00 -67.62
N GLY A 22 3.11 -10.65 -67.91
CA GLY A 22 4.40 -9.97 -67.97
C GLY A 22 4.46 -8.81 -68.97
N TRP A 23 3.88 -8.97 -70.17
CA TRP A 23 3.82 -7.91 -71.18
C TRP A 23 2.80 -6.80 -70.85
N ALA A 24 1.69 -7.13 -70.18
CA ALA A 24 0.74 -6.14 -69.71
C ALA A 24 1.32 -5.28 -68.57
N HIS A 25 2.09 -5.88 -67.66
CA HIS A 25 2.76 -5.16 -66.57
C HIS A 25 3.95 -4.30 -67.07
N LEU A 26 4.71 -4.78 -68.06
CA LEU A 26 5.75 -3.98 -68.72
C LEU A 26 5.16 -2.80 -69.49
N ALA A 27 4.02 -2.96 -70.15
CA ALA A 27 3.32 -1.88 -70.84
C ALA A 27 2.81 -0.80 -69.86
N VAL A 28 2.37 -1.19 -68.66
CA VAL A 28 1.97 -0.26 -67.59
C VAL A 28 3.17 0.48 -67.00
N ALA A 29 4.31 -0.20 -66.82
CA ALA A 29 5.55 0.42 -66.36
C ALA A 29 6.11 1.42 -67.39
N VAL A 30 6.09 1.08 -68.68
CA VAL A 30 6.49 1.97 -69.78
C VAL A 30 5.52 3.15 -69.93
N ALA A 31 4.22 2.93 -69.75
CA ALA A 31 3.23 4.01 -69.74
C ALA A 31 3.43 4.99 -68.56
N ALA A 32 3.78 4.47 -67.37
CA ALA A 32 4.14 5.30 -66.22
C ALA A 32 5.44 6.09 -66.44
N LEU A 33 6.41 5.52 -67.15
CA LEU A 33 7.66 6.18 -67.55
C LEU A 33 7.40 7.34 -68.53
N ILE A 34 6.52 7.13 -69.52
CA ILE A 34 6.11 8.16 -70.49
C ILE A 34 5.34 9.30 -69.81
N LEU A 35 4.47 8.98 -68.85
CA LEU A 35 3.69 9.98 -68.10
C LEU A 35 4.55 10.80 -67.12
N ALA A 36 5.60 10.19 -66.54
CA ALA A 36 6.56 10.87 -65.69
C ALA A 36 7.49 11.81 -66.47
N LEU A 37 7.89 11.45 -67.70
CA LEU A 37 8.68 12.30 -68.59
C LEU A 37 7.88 13.51 -69.13
N TRP A 38 6.54 13.47 -69.08
CA TRP A 38 5.64 14.52 -69.61
C TRP A 38 4.97 15.39 -68.52
N GLY A 39 5.35 15.24 -67.25
CA GLY A 39 4.96 16.17 -66.17
C GLY A 39 3.49 16.10 -65.72
N ILE A 40 2.82 14.96 -65.89
CA ILE A 40 1.44 14.72 -65.41
C ILE A 40 1.51 14.12 -63.98
N PRO A 41 0.68 14.54 -63.00
CA PRO A 41 0.86 14.18 -61.60
C PRO A 41 0.52 12.70 -61.34
N THR A 42 1.55 11.86 -61.32
CA THR A 42 1.49 10.40 -61.26
C THR A 42 1.47 9.81 -59.85
N GLU A 43 1.58 10.63 -58.80
CA GLU A 43 1.74 10.14 -57.42
C GLU A 43 0.52 9.35 -56.92
N ARG A 44 -0.69 9.68 -57.39
CA ARG A 44 -1.93 9.04 -56.92
C ARG A 44 -2.19 7.69 -57.58
N GLU A 45 -1.94 7.56 -58.89
CA GLU A 45 -2.08 6.27 -59.60
C GLU A 45 -0.99 5.27 -59.17
N LEU A 46 0.27 5.72 -59.07
CA LEU A 46 1.38 4.87 -58.63
C LEU A 46 1.23 4.46 -57.17
N SER A 47 0.89 5.38 -56.27
CA SER A 47 0.68 5.04 -54.85
C SER A 47 -0.50 4.08 -54.69
N ARG A 48 -1.58 4.25 -55.48
CA ARG A 48 -2.72 3.34 -55.51
C ARG A 48 -2.35 1.93 -55.99
N LEU A 49 -1.58 1.82 -57.07
CA LEU A 49 -1.06 0.54 -57.59
C LEU A 49 -0.12 -0.14 -56.58
N LEU A 50 0.71 0.64 -55.88
CA LEU A 50 1.65 0.16 -54.85
C LEU A 50 0.97 -0.26 -53.53
N THR A 51 -0.23 0.26 -53.21
CA THR A 51 -1.01 -0.16 -52.03
C THR A 51 -1.88 -1.39 -52.28
N GLN A 52 -2.12 -1.79 -53.53
CA GLN A 52 -3.02 -2.91 -53.85
C GLN A 52 -2.33 -4.29 -53.90
N GLY A 53 -1.01 -4.37 -53.71
CA GLY A 53 -0.30 -5.64 -53.45
C GLY A 53 -0.14 -6.60 -54.64
N ASP A 54 -0.66 -6.28 -55.83
CA ASP A 54 -0.66 -7.18 -56.99
C ASP A 54 0.63 -7.11 -57.86
N LEU A 55 1.64 -6.34 -57.46
CA LEU A 55 2.94 -6.32 -58.15
C LEU A 55 3.93 -7.20 -57.40
N GLY A 56 4.46 -8.24 -58.06
CA GLY A 56 5.50 -9.09 -57.50
C GLY A 56 6.77 -8.30 -57.20
N GLU A 57 7.51 -8.70 -56.16
CA GLU A 57 8.78 -8.10 -55.71
C GLU A 57 9.77 -7.86 -56.87
N LEU A 58 9.88 -8.84 -57.78
CA LEU A 58 10.74 -8.75 -58.97
C LEU A 58 10.34 -7.61 -59.92
N THR A 59 9.04 -7.36 -60.11
CA THR A 59 8.52 -6.33 -61.01
C THR A 59 8.71 -4.92 -60.44
N LEU A 60 8.58 -4.79 -59.13
CA LEU A 60 8.87 -3.59 -58.36
C LEU A 60 10.38 -3.26 -58.38
N MET A 61 11.23 -4.28 -58.28
CA MET A 61 12.68 -4.13 -58.34
C MET A 61 13.16 -3.78 -59.75
N GLU A 62 12.62 -4.40 -60.79
CA GLU A 62 12.95 -4.05 -62.18
C GLU A 62 12.51 -2.62 -62.53
N ALA A 63 11.31 -2.21 -62.13
CA ALA A 63 10.84 -0.83 -62.33
C ALA A 63 11.70 0.20 -61.56
N ALA A 64 12.07 -0.08 -60.32
CA ALA A 64 12.95 0.79 -59.53
C ALA A 64 14.38 0.86 -60.13
N ARG A 65 14.89 -0.25 -60.66
CA ARG A 65 16.20 -0.35 -61.30
C ARG A 65 16.24 0.43 -62.63
N GLU A 66 15.20 0.34 -63.46
CA GLU A 66 15.08 1.11 -64.71
C GLU A 66 14.90 2.62 -64.44
N LEU A 67 14.12 3.00 -63.42
CA LEU A 67 13.96 4.41 -62.99
C LEU A 67 15.25 5.00 -62.41
N GLY A 68 16.07 4.20 -61.71
CA GLY A 68 17.38 4.62 -61.20
C GLY A 68 18.47 4.73 -62.26
N GLN A 69 18.28 4.10 -63.42
CA GLN A 69 19.22 4.14 -64.57
C GLN A 69 18.96 5.30 -65.53
N LEU A 70 18.02 6.22 -65.23
CA LEU A 70 17.86 7.46 -65.99
C LEU A 70 19.21 8.18 -66.08
N GLY A 71 19.75 8.23 -67.30
CA GLY A 71 21.06 8.79 -67.60
C GLY A 71 21.14 10.29 -67.27
N PRO A 72 22.36 10.87 -67.29
CA PRO A 72 22.59 12.28 -66.95
C PRO A 72 21.88 13.30 -67.87
N GLU A 73 21.27 12.86 -68.97
CA GLU A 73 20.56 13.72 -69.92
C GLU A 73 19.10 14.04 -69.53
N ALA A 74 18.54 13.39 -68.51
CA ALA A 74 17.20 13.71 -68.00
C ALA A 74 17.22 14.98 -67.12
N PRO A 75 16.17 15.84 -67.14
CA PRO A 75 16.08 17.02 -66.27
C PRO A 75 16.24 16.65 -64.79
N ALA A 76 17.08 17.41 -64.07
CA ALA A 76 17.49 17.08 -62.69
C ALA A 76 16.33 16.82 -61.73
N LEU A 77 15.24 17.60 -61.83
CA LEU A 77 14.03 17.43 -61.00
C LEU A 77 13.21 16.18 -61.36
N ALA A 78 13.15 15.82 -62.66
CA ALA A 78 12.50 14.58 -63.08
C ALA A 78 13.28 13.37 -62.56
N ARG A 79 14.61 13.43 -62.62
CA ARG A 79 15.50 12.40 -62.07
C ARG A 79 15.38 12.29 -60.54
N ALA A 80 15.35 13.42 -59.83
CA ALA A 80 15.15 13.44 -58.38
C ALA A 80 13.78 12.86 -57.96
N ARG A 81 12.71 13.17 -58.70
CA ARG A 81 11.38 12.57 -58.48
C ARG A 81 11.37 11.06 -58.69
N ALA A 82 12.01 10.58 -59.75
CA ALA A 82 12.13 9.15 -60.04
C ALA A 82 12.90 8.41 -58.93
N LEU A 83 14.03 8.97 -58.48
CA LEU A 83 14.83 8.43 -57.37
C LEU A 83 14.05 8.41 -56.05
N ARG A 84 13.23 9.44 -55.77
CA ARG A 84 12.36 9.46 -54.59
C ARG A 84 11.34 8.33 -54.60
N VAL A 85 10.69 8.10 -55.74
CA VAL A 85 9.70 7.02 -55.90
C VAL A 85 10.36 5.66 -55.82
N ALA A 86 11.53 5.47 -56.44
CA ALA A 86 12.31 4.24 -56.33
C ALA A 86 12.71 3.94 -54.88
N GLY A 87 13.17 4.96 -54.14
CA GLY A 87 13.48 4.84 -52.72
C GLY A 87 12.27 4.37 -51.90
N LEU A 88 11.13 5.05 -52.02
CA LEU A 88 9.90 4.68 -51.29
C LEU A 88 9.42 3.24 -51.62
N ALA A 89 9.58 2.79 -52.86
CA ALA A 89 9.27 1.42 -53.26
C ALA A 89 10.22 0.39 -52.62
N LEU A 90 11.53 0.68 -52.58
CA LEU A 90 12.54 -0.17 -51.93
C LEU A 90 12.32 -0.25 -50.40
N GLY A 91 11.88 0.86 -49.78
CA GLY A 91 11.49 0.88 -48.37
C GLY A 91 10.33 -0.07 -48.06
N LYS A 92 9.30 -0.09 -48.92
CA LYS A 92 8.17 -1.04 -48.81
C LYS A 92 8.58 -2.49 -49.03
N ALA A 93 9.62 -2.74 -49.81
CA ALA A 93 10.21 -4.06 -50.01
C ALA A 93 11.20 -4.47 -48.88
N GLY A 94 11.26 -3.70 -47.78
CA GLY A 94 12.07 -4.05 -46.61
C GLY A 94 13.58 -3.84 -46.77
N ARG A 95 14.02 -2.98 -47.70
CA ARG A 95 15.45 -2.67 -47.95
C ARG A 95 15.77 -1.22 -47.55
N PRO A 96 15.94 -0.93 -46.25
CA PRO A 96 15.99 0.44 -45.73
C PRO A 96 17.27 1.21 -46.08
N ASP A 97 18.42 0.53 -46.18
CA ASP A 97 19.69 1.20 -46.50
C ASP A 97 19.69 1.71 -47.95
N GLU A 98 19.18 0.91 -48.88
CA GLU A 98 19.05 1.32 -50.29
C GLU A 98 17.96 2.37 -50.51
N MET A 99 16.88 2.32 -49.74
CA MET A 99 15.88 3.41 -49.71
C MET A 99 16.55 4.74 -49.35
N LEU A 100 17.33 4.77 -48.27
CA LEU A 100 18.02 5.98 -47.82
C LEU A 100 19.04 6.46 -48.87
N ASP A 101 19.77 5.56 -49.52
CA ASP A 101 20.73 5.93 -50.57
C ASP A 101 20.06 6.55 -51.80
N HIS A 102 18.92 6.02 -52.25
CA HIS A 102 18.16 6.60 -53.36
C HIS A 102 17.54 7.95 -52.99
N LEU A 103 17.06 8.11 -51.75
CA LEU A 103 16.55 9.39 -51.25
C LEU A 103 17.66 10.44 -51.08
N ARG A 104 18.87 10.05 -50.65
CA ARG A 104 20.05 10.92 -50.62
C ARG A 104 20.47 11.35 -52.02
N GLN A 105 20.46 10.44 -52.99
CA GLN A 105 20.74 10.78 -54.40
C GLN A 105 19.66 11.72 -54.97
N ALA A 106 18.40 11.55 -54.60
CA ALA A 106 17.32 12.46 -54.99
C ALA A 106 17.54 13.88 -54.45
N VAL A 107 17.91 14.01 -53.17
CA VAL A 107 18.24 15.30 -52.55
C VAL A 107 19.54 15.88 -53.14
N ALA A 108 20.54 15.06 -53.44
CA ALA A 108 21.79 15.53 -54.06
C ALA A 108 21.57 16.04 -55.50
N ALA A 109 20.64 15.43 -56.24
CA ALA A 109 20.30 15.86 -57.60
C ALA A 109 19.57 17.21 -57.64
N VAL A 110 18.71 17.48 -56.66
CA VAL A 110 18.07 18.79 -56.48
C VAL A 110 18.13 19.23 -55.01
N PRO A 111 19.24 19.86 -54.58
CA PRO A 111 19.49 20.20 -53.17
C PRO A 111 18.53 21.22 -52.57
N ASP A 112 17.76 21.95 -53.39
CA ASP A 112 16.80 22.94 -52.94
C ASP A 112 15.34 22.49 -53.14
N TRP A 113 15.12 21.19 -53.29
CA TRP A 113 13.79 20.59 -53.37
C TRP A 113 13.26 20.21 -51.96
N PRO A 114 12.28 20.96 -51.41
CA PRO A 114 11.87 20.81 -50.02
C PRO A 114 11.13 19.49 -49.77
N ALA A 115 10.30 19.06 -50.73
CA ALA A 115 9.56 17.81 -50.62
C ALA A 115 10.50 16.59 -50.59
N GLY A 116 11.59 16.62 -51.37
CA GLY A 116 12.63 15.58 -51.34
C GLY A 116 13.33 15.49 -49.99
N ARG A 117 13.74 16.64 -49.44
CA ARG A 117 14.38 16.70 -48.12
C ARG A 117 13.47 16.29 -46.97
N LEU A 118 12.18 16.67 -47.01
CA LEU A 118 11.20 16.23 -46.02
C LEU A 118 10.96 14.72 -46.09
N THR A 119 10.92 14.15 -47.30
CA THR A 119 10.78 12.69 -47.48
C THR A 119 12.01 11.95 -46.95
N LEU A 120 13.21 12.48 -47.16
CA LEU A 120 14.43 11.93 -46.56
C LEU A 120 14.43 12.08 -45.03
N ALA A 121 13.98 13.22 -44.49
CA ALA A 121 13.85 13.43 -43.05
C ALA A 121 12.86 12.43 -42.40
N ASP A 122 11.74 12.14 -43.05
CA ASP A 122 10.78 11.12 -42.60
C ASP A 122 11.40 9.73 -42.59
N ALA A 123 12.08 9.35 -43.68
CA ALA A 123 12.82 8.10 -43.76
C ALA A 123 13.91 7.99 -42.68
N CYS A 124 14.70 9.05 -42.46
CA CYS A 124 15.73 9.06 -41.41
C CYS A 124 15.13 8.87 -40.02
N ARG A 125 13.95 9.44 -39.73
CA ARG A 125 13.25 9.21 -38.46
C ARG A 125 12.87 7.75 -38.28
N ASP A 126 12.18 7.18 -39.29
CA ASP A 126 11.62 5.83 -39.20
C ASP A 126 12.71 4.78 -38.97
N PHE A 127 13.95 5.08 -39.37
CA PHE A 127 15.15 4.25 -39.17
C PHE A 127 16.10 4.76 -38.08
N GLY A 128 15.66 5.67 -37.20
CA GLY A 128 16.40 6.09 -36.00
C GLY A 128 17.66 6.91 -36.26
N ARG A 129 17.75 7.62 -37.39
CA ARG A 129 18.85 8.50 -37.80
C ARG A 129 18.55 9.96 -37.44
N SER A 130 18.35 10.25 -36.16
CA SER A 130 17.84 11.53 -35.66
C SER A 130 18.74 12.75 -35.97
N SER A 131 20.05 12.57 -36.14
CA SER A 131 20.97 13.67 -36.51
C SER A 131 20.84 14.07 -37.98
N GLU A 132 20.66 13.10 -38.88
CA GLU A 132 20.39 13.36 -40.30
C GLU A 132 18.99 13.95 -40.49
N GLU A 133 18.00 13.46 -39.72
CA GLU A 133 16.66 14.07 -39.70
C GLU A 133 16.74 15.56 -39.33
N LEU A 134 17.39 15.91 -38.21
CA LEU A 134 17.51 17.30 -37.78
C LEU A 134 18.23 18.16 -38.83
N GLY A 135 19.31 17.64 -39.43
CA GLY A 135 20.06 18.34 -40.49
C GLY A 135 19.20 18.63 -41.72
N GLU A 136 18.37 17.67 -42.14
CA GLU A 136 17.44 17.86 -43.26
C GLU A 136 16.29 18.82 -42.90
N LEU A 137 15.77 18.75 -41.67
CA LEU A 137 14.76 19.69 -41.19
C LEU A 137 15.32 21.12 -41.14
N GLU A 138 16.50 21.35 -40.57
CA GLU A 138 17.17 22.67 -40.52
C GLU A 138 17.49 23.19 -41.94
N ALA A 139 17.91 22.31 -42.85
CA ALA A 139 18.18 22.67 -44.25
C ALA A 139 16.90 23.16 -44.96
N VAL A 140 15.76 22.51 -44.75
CA VAL A 140 14.46 22.99 -45.25
C VAL A 140 14.15 24.38 -44.66
N GLY A 141 14.39 24.59 -43.36
CA GLY A 141 14.21 25.89 -42.71
C GLY A 141 15.06 27.01 -43.30
N ALA A 142 16.29 26.72 -43.70
CA ALA A 142 17.18 27.68 -44.37
C ALA A 142 16.81 27.92 -45.85
N LEU A 143 16.24 26.92 -46.52
CA LEU A 143 15.80 26.98 -47.91
C LEU A 143 14.53 27.80 -48.09
N MET A 144 13.58 27.70 -47.16
CA MET A 144 12.23 28.28 -47.32
C MET A 144 12.18 29.80 -47.49
N PRO A 145 12.88 30.62 -46.68
CA PRO A 145 12.89 32.07 -46.89
C PRO A 145 13.46 32.45 -48.26
N ARG A 146 14.49 31.73 -48.74
CA ARG A 146 15.13 31.96 -50.04
C ARG A 146 14.21 31.57 -51.20
N LEU A 147 13.58 30.39 -51.11
CA LEU A 147 12.66 29.89 -52.13
C LEU A 147 11.42 30.80 -52.27
N LEU A 148 10.85 31.24 -51.14
CA LEU A 148 9.71 32.17 -51.11
C LEU A 148 10.05 33.55 -51.69
N SER A 149 11.32 33.98 -51.61
CA SER A 149 11.80 35.21 -52.23
C SER A 149 12.25 35.09 -53.71
N GLY A 150 12.21 33.89 -54.29
CA GLY A 150 12.75 33.57 -55.63
C GLY A 150 11.76 33.72 -56.80
N PRO A 151 12.18 33.43 -58.05
CA PRO A 151 11.35 33.55 -59.25
C PRO A 151 10.09 32.67 -59.21
N ARG A 152 8.94 33.23 -59.59
CA ARG A 152 7.62 32.59 -59.45
C ARG A 152 7.47 31.23 -60.15
N ALA A 153 8.17 31.03 -61.26
CA ALA A 153 8.12 29.78 -62.03
C ALA A 153 8.78 28.61 -61.27
N GLU A 154 9.91 28.89 -60.62
CA GLU A 154 10.71 27.92 -59.87
C GLU A 154 10.02 27.51 -58.56
N LEU A 155 9.40 28.48 -57.87
CA LEU A 155 8.57 28.23 -56.68
C LEU A 155 7.38 27.31 -57.00
N ARG A 156 6.71 27.53 -58.14
CA ARG A 156 5.57 26.69 -58.57
C ARG A 156 6.00 25.26 -58.89
N GLU A 157 7.15 25.11 -59.53
CA GLU A 157 7.67 23.80 -59.96
C GLU A 157 8.14 22.93 -58.77
N LYS A 158 8.80 23.56 -57.78
CA LYS A 158 9.36 22.88 -56.59
C LYS A 158 8.35 22.63 -55.47
N LEU A 159 7.23 23.37 -55.43
CA LEU A 159 6.12 23.16 -54.48
C LEU A 159 4.97 22.32 -55.06
N ALA A 160 5.02 21.93 -56.33
CA ALA A 160 3.98 21.13 -56.98
C ALA A 160 3.75 19.76 -56.31
N ASP A 161 4.77 19.24 -55.62
CA ASP A 161 4.75 17.94 -54.93
C ASP A 161 4.17 18.00 -53.51
N PHE A 162 3.72 19.18 -53.03
CA PHE A 162 3.03 19.29 -51.73
C PHE A 162 1.53 18.92 -51.87
N PRO A 163 0.95 18.17 -50.91
CA PRO A 163 -0.41 17.61 -50.99
C PRO A 163 -1.55 18.62 -51.27
N PHE A 164 -1.35 19.91 -50.98
CA PHE A 164 -2.35 20.95 -51.15
C PHE A 164 -2.42 21.53 -52.57
N ALA A 165 -1.32 21.51 -53.34
CA ALA A 165 -1.28 22.04 -54.71
C ALA A 165 -2.22 21.28 -55.66
N ALA A 166 -2.51 20.00 -55.36
CA ALA A 166 -3.37 19.13 -56.15
C ALA A 166 -4.90 19.35 -55.95
N ARG A 167 -5.33 20.15 -54.96
CA ARG A 167 -6.76 20.26 -54.58
C ARG A 167 -7.55 21.36 -55.29
N ARG A 168 -6.98 22.16 -56.19
CA ARG A 168 -7.70 23.26 -56.88
C ARG A 168 -7.61 23.17 -58.40
N ARG A 169 -8.77 23.32 -59.08
CA ARG A 169 -8.91 23.36 -60.56
C ARG A 169 -8.36 24.63 -61.23
N ARG A 170 -7.90 25.63 -60.48
CA ARG A 170 -7.23 26.84 -61.00
C ARG A 170 -5.96 27.13 -60.20
N PRO A 171 -4.86 27.55 -60.86
CA PRO A 171 -3.61 27.83 -60.17
C PRO A 171 -3.76 29.09 -59.30
N PRO A 172 -3.48 29.02 -57.98
CA PRO A 172 -3.72 30.12 -57.04
C PRO A 172 -2.86 31.35 -57.32
N ALA A 173 -3.31 32.51 -56.81
CA ALA A 173 -2.57 33.78 -56.90
C ALA A 173 -1.26 33.71 -56.09
N PHE A 174 -0.25 34.52 -56.46
CA PHE A 174 1.10 34.43 -55.88
C PHE A 174 1.11 34.61 -54.35
N THR A 175 0.32 35.55 -53.82
CA THR A 175 0.15 35.80 -52.39
C THR A 175 -0.57 34.66 -51.65
N GLU A 176 -1.46 33.92 -52.32
CA GLU A 176 -2.07 32.71 -51.75
C GLU A 176 -1.07 31.55 -51.70
N LEU A 177 -0.13 31.46 -52.65
CA LEU A 177 0.93 30.46 -52.67
C LEU A 177 1.97 30.69 -51.57
N GLU A 178 2.37 31.93 -51.31
CA GLU A 178 3.28 32.28 -50.19
C GLU A 178 2.63 32.01 -48.83
N HIS A 179 1.37 32.42 -48.65
CA HIS A 179 0.63 32.18 -47.40
C HIS A 179 0.34 30.68 -47.21
N ALA A 180 -0.07 29.96 -48.26
CA ALA A 180 -0.30 28.52 -48.20
C ALA A 180 1.00 27.73 -47.99
N ALA A 181 2.14 28.18 -48.52
CA ALA A 181 3.44 27.58 -48.24
C ALA A 181 3.84 27.80 -46.77
N GLY A 182 3.64 29.01 -46.22
CA GLY A 182 3.87 29.28 -44.80
C GLY A 182 3.04 28.39 -43.86
N VAL A 183 1.76 28.18 -44.18
CA VAL A 183 0.84 27.31 -43.42
C VAL A 183 1.15 25.82 -43.62
N ALA A 184 1.49 25.39 -44.84
CA ALA A 184 1.84 24.00 -45.15
C ALA A 184 3.13 23.52 -44.46
N LEU A 185 3.97 24.44 -43.99
CA LEU A 185 5.23 24.17 -43.29
C LEU A 185 5.09 24.19 -41.75
N LEU A 186 3.92 24.52 -41.21
CA LEU A 186 3.68 24.49 -39.75
C LEU A 186 3.91 23.09 -39.13
N PRO A 187 3.51 21.97 -39.76
CA PRO A 187 3.85 20.64 -39.28
C PRO A 187 5.36 20.40 -39.19
N TRP A 188 6.14 20.94 -40.14
CA TRP A 188 7.60 20.90 -40.10
C TRP A 188 8.17 21.76 -38.96
N ARG A 189 7.70 23.00 -38.78
CA ARG A 189 8.15 23.88 -37.69
C ARG A 189 7.90 23.26 -36.32
N ARG A 190 6.73 22.67 -36.13
CA ARG A 190 6.38 21.94 -34.91
C ARG A 190 7.32 20.77 -34.68
N ARG A 191 7.62 19.98 -35.71
CA ARG A 191 8.59 18.87 -35.63
C ARG A 191 10.01 19.34 -35.31
N LEU A 192 10.49 20.38 -35.98
CA LEU A 192 11.80 20.97 -35.71
C LEU A 192 11.86 21.51 -34.27
N ALA A 193 10.81 22.16 -33.79
CA ALA A 193 10.75 22.68 -32.42
C ALA A 193 10.86 21.55 -31.37
N VAL A 194 10.18 20.43 -31.61
CA VAL A 194 10.25 19.25 -30.74
C VAL A 194 11.65 18.63 -30.74
N GLU A 195 12.26 18.44 -31.92
CA GLU A 195 13.62 17.88 -32.01
C GLU A 195 14.67 18.82 -31.40
N LEU A 196 14.50 20.14 -31.54
CA LEU A 196 15.37 21.13 -30.90
C LEU A 196 15.24 21.12 -29.37
N ASP A 197 14.03 20.95 -28.80
CA ASP A 197 13.85 20.82 -27.35
C ASP A 197 14.49 19.51 -26.84
N TYR A 198 14.33 18.42 -27.59
CA TYR A 198 14.96 17.12 -27.28
C TYR A 198 16.50 17.23 -27.23
N ARG A 199 17.12 18.00 -28.14
CA ARG A 199 18.57 18.21 -28.16
C ARG A 199 19.08 19.29 -27.20
N GLN A 200 18.30 19.61 -26.17
CA GLN A 200 18.66 20.63 -25.17
C GLN A 200 18.99 21.99 -25.82
N ARG A 201 18.29 22.33 -26.92
CA ARG A 201 18.29 23.68 -27.53
C ARG A 201 16.93 24.37 -27.29
N PRO A 202 16.50 24.54 -26.01
CA PRO A 202 15.17 25.04 -25.66
C PRO A 202 14.92 26.47 -26.16
N GLU A 203 15.98 27.25 -26.35
CA GLU A 203 15.93 28.58 -26.97
C GLU A 203 15.45 28.53 -28.42
N ALA A 204 16.12 27.73 -29.26
CA ALA A 204 15.75 27.58 -30.66
C ALA A 204 14.37 26.90 -30.79
N ALA A 205 14.05 25.97 -29.89
CA ALA A 205 12.72 25.35 -29.82
C ALA A 205 11.61 26.36 -29.47
N ALA A 206 11.84 27.21 -28.47
CA ALA A 206 10.91 28.27 -28.08
C ALA A 206 10.70 29.27 -29.22
N GLU A 207 11.77 29.60 -29.97
CA GLU A 207 11.66 30.45 -31.16
C GLU A 207 10.82 29.82 -32.26
N GLN A 208 10.97 28.52 -32.53
CA GLN A 208 10.14 27.82 -33.52
C GLN A 208 8.66 27.75 -33.07
N TYR A 209 8.38 27.49 -31.80
CA TYR A 209 7.02 27.52 -31.25
C TYR A 209 6.43 28.93 -31.28
N ALA A 210 7.20 29.96 -30.93
CA ALA A 210 6.76 31.36 -31.01
C ALA A 210 6.48 31.78 -32.46
N ALA A 211 7.32 31.36 -33.42
CA ALA A 211 7.09 31.61 -34.85
C ALA A 211 5.86 30.87 -35.39
N MET A 212 5.61 29.63 -34.92
CA MET A 212 4.40 28.87 -35.23
C MET A 212 3.15 29.58 -34.68
N LEU A 213 3.20 30.03 -33.43
CA LEU A 213 2.09 30.72 -32.76
C LEU A 213 1.88 32.15 -33.26
N ALA A 214 2.88 32.77 -33.90
CA ALA A 214 2.70 34.02 -34.62
C ALA A 214 1.86 33.84 -35.91
N ALA A 215 1.96 32.67 -36.55
CA ALA A 215 1.14 32.31 -37.72
C ALA A 215 -0.22 31.72 -37.33
N GLU A 216 -0.27 30.92 -36.25
CA GLU A 216 -1.48 30.33 -35.67
C GLU A 216 -1.61 30.68 -34.18
N PRO A 217 -2.03 31.92 -33.85
CA PRO A 217 -2.15 32.37 -32.46
C PRO A 217 -3.29 31.69 -31.68
N ASP A 218 -4.17 30.94 -32.34
CA ASP A 218 -5.30 30.24 -31.70
C ASP A 218 -4.99 28.77 -31.34
N ASP A 219 -3.72 28.40 -31.15
CA ASP A 219 -3.28 27.04 -30.76
C ASP A 219 -2.94 26.97 -29.26
N PRO A 220 -3.91 26.64 -28.37
CA PRO A 220 -3.70 26.61 -26.93
C PRO A 220 -2.66 25.56 -26.50
N ALA A 221 -2.53 24.44 -27.23
CA ALA A 221 -1.50 23.44 -26.95
C ALA A 221 -0.10 23.98 -27.27
N GLY A 222 0.06 24.70 -28.38
CA GLY A 222 1.29 25.38 -28.71
C GLY A 222 1.69 26.43 -27.67
N TRP A 223 0.73 27.22 -27.16
CA TRP A 223 0.99 28.21 -26.10
C TRP A 223 1.42 27.57 -24.77
N VAL A 224 0.85 26.42 -24.39
CA VAL A 224 1.28 25.65 -23.21
C VAL A 224 2.71 25.12 -23.39
N ARG A 225 3.03 24.59 -24.58
CA ARG A 225 4.39 24.12 -24.89
C ARG A 225 5.42 25.26 -24.86
N LEU A 226 5.09 26.43 -25.43
CA LEU A 226 5.94 27.61 -25.32
C LEU A 226 6.12 28.05 -23.86
N ALA A 227 5.07 28.00 -23.04
CA ALA A 227 5.17 28.36 -21.62
C ALA A 227 6.09 27.41 -20.82
N GLN A 228 6.07 26.11 -21.14
CA GLN A 228 6.97 25.12 -20.54
C GLN A 228 8.43 25.40 -20.92
N LEU A 229 8.70 25.72 -22.19
CA LEU A 229 10.04 26.05 -22.69
C LEU A 229 10.58 27.36 -22.09
N GLU A 230 9.76 28.40 -22.02
CA GLU A 230 10.14 29.68 -21.42
C GLU A 230 10.42 29.56 -19.91
N ARG A 231 9.78 28.61 -19.19
CA ARG A 231 10.13 28.28 -17.80
C ARG A 231 11.47 27.57 -17.68
N LYS A 232 11.73 26.58 -18.54
CA LYS A 232 13.04 25.89 -18.58
C LYS A 232 14.18 26.91 -18.78
N LEU A 233 13.92 27.96 -19.58
CA LEU A 233 14.86 29.06 -19.83
C LEU A 233 14.92 30.11 -18.71
N GLY A 234 14.21 29.94 -17.59
CA GLY A 234 14.17 30.90 -16.48
C GLY A 234 13.40 32.20 -16.79
N ARG A 235 12.72 32.28 -17.94
CA ARG A 235 12.01 33.48 -18.42
C ARG A 235 10.57 33.47 -17.92
N GLN A 236 10.43 33.52 -16.59
CA GLN A 236 9.16 33.35 -15.89
C GLN A 236 8.03 34.26 -16.42
N ALA A 237 8.33 35.53 -16.67
CA ALA A 237 7.34 36.50 -17.17
C ALA A 237 6.88 36.24 -18.62
N ARG A 238 7.67 35.52 -19.44
CA ARG A 238 7.26 35.09 -20.78
C ARG A 238 6.44 33.81 -20.71
N ALA A 239 6.81 32.90 -19.82
CA ALA A 239 6.02 31.71 -19.55
C ALA A 239 4.62 32.02 -19.02
N GLU A 240 4.51 32.96 -18.07
CA GLU A 240 3.23 33.41 -17.53
C GLU A 240 2.37 34.08 -18.59
N ARG A 241 2.98 34.85 -19.50
CA ARG A 241 2.29 35.43 -20.65
C ARG A 241 1.84 34.37 -21.65
N ALA A 242 2.68 33.38 -21.98
CA ALA A 242 2.31 32.29 -22.87
C ALA A 242 1.17 31.44 -22.29
N LEU A 243 1.19 31.17 -20.98
CA LEU A 243 0.06 30.55 -20.26
C LEU A 243 -1.19 31.42 -20.32
N ALA A 244 -1.09 32.73 -20.08
CA ALA A 244 -2.22 33.64 -20.19
C ALA A 244 -2.80 33.70 -21.61
N GLN A 245 -1.96 33.60 -22.65
CA GLN A 245 -2.41 33.47 -24.03
C GLN A 245 -3.07 32.10 -24.28
N ALA A 246 -2.55 31.00 -23.72
CA ALA A 246 -3.21 29.69 -23.79
C ALA A 246 -4.64 29.75 -23.22
N PHE A 247 -4.82 30.44 -22.08
CA PHE A 247 -6.13 30.67 -21.48
C PHE A 247 -6.99 31.65 -22.29
N GLY A 248 -6.38 32.69 -22.87
CA GLY A 248 -7.04 33.74 -23.65
C GLY A 248 -7.48 33.31 -25.06
N CYS A 249 -6.84 32.30 -25.65
CA CYS A 249 -7.16 31.76 -26.97
C CYS A 249 -8.25 30.66 -26.91
N ALA A 250 -8.53 30.09 -25.74
CA ALA A 250 -9.59 29.10 -25.57
C ALA A 250 -10.98 29.56 -26.10
N PRO A 251 -11.40 30.84 -25.95
CA PRO A 251 -12.62 31.37 -26.55
C PRO A 251 -12.54 31.67 -28.07
N ALA A 252 -11.36 31.76 -28.66
CA ALA A 252 -11.16 32.02 -30.10
C ALA A 252 -10.99 30.72 -30.91
N ALA A 253 -10.31 29.71 -30.36
CA ALA A 253 -10.37 28.32 -30.84
C ALA A 253 -11.82 27.77 -30.81
N ALA A 254 -12.57 28.13 -29.75
CA ALA A 254 -14.02 27.95 -29.65
C ALA A 254 -14.82 28.67 -30.75
N ARG A 255 -14.32 29.82 -31.25
CA ARG A 255 -14.92 30.52 -32.40
C ARG A 255 -14.63 29.82 -33.73
N ARG A 256 -13.46 29.21 -33.92
CA ARG A 256 -13.17 28.43 -35.14
C ARG A 256 -13.96 27.13 -35.21
N PHE A 257 -14.31 26.58 -34.05
CA PHE A 257 -15.30 25.50 -33.90
C PHE A 257 -16.77 25.96 -34.14
N GLN A 258 -17.05 27.25 -34.41
CA GLN A 258 -18.41 27.79 -34.64
C GLN A 258 -19.14 27.27 -35.87
N GLU A 259 -18.53 26.42 -36.71
CA GLU A 259 -19.27 25.79 -37.81
C GLU A 259 -20.09 24.57 -37.36
N SER A 260 -20.01 24.15 -36.08
CA SER A 260 -20.93 23.17 -35.49
C SER A 260 -21.71 23.76 -34.30
N GLN A 261 -23.01 23.49 -34.29
CA GLN A 261 -24.00 24.18 -33.47
C GLN A 261 -23.84 23.89 -31.97
N SER A 262 -23.25 24.78 -31.15
CA SER A 262 -23.65 24.98 -29.72
C SER A 262 -22.82 26.04 -28.93
N PRO A 263 -23.03 27.34 -29.16
CA PRO A 263 -22.26 28.43 -28.52
C PRO A 263 -22.46 28.61 -27.00
N GLN A 264 -23.56 28.10 -26.45
CA GLN A 264 -23.90 28.24 -25.01
C GLN A 264 -23.24 27.16 -24.15
N ARG A 265 -22.72 26.10 -24.77
CA ARG A 265 -22.19 24.89 -24.13
C ARG A 265 -20.78 25.10 -23.61
N LEU A 266 -19.92 25.70 -24.44
CA LEU A 266 -18.50 25.95 -24.13
C LEU A 266 -18.28 27.14 -23.17
N ARG A 267 -19.18 28.14 -23.18
CA ARG A 267 -19.18 29.24 -22.19
C ARG A 267 -19.47 28.73 -20.77
N ARG A 268 -20.44 27.81 -20.62
CA ARG A 268 -20.74 27.15 -19.33
C ARG A 268 -19.61 26.23 -18.87
N LEU A 269 -18.90 25.60 -19.81
CA LEU A 269 -17.72 24.76 -19.54
C LEU A 269 -16.55 25.57 -18.96
N LEU A 270 -16.24 26.72 -19.57
CA LEU A 270 -15.15 27.60 -19.13
C LEU A 270 -15.46 28.32 -17.82
N ASP A 271 -16.73 28.72 -17.60
CA ASP A 271 -17.15 29.28 -16.31
C ASP A 271 -17.11 28.22 -15.20
N ALA A 272 -17.47 26.95 -15.49
CA ALA A 272 -17.38 25.87 -14.50
C ALA A 272 -15.93 25.53 -14.11
N VAL A 273 -15.01 25.45 -15.08
CA VAL A 273 -13.59 25.16 -14.82
C VAL A 273 -12.88 26.32 -14.11
N SER A 274 -13.17 27.56 -14.52
CA SER A 274 -12.62 28.78 -13.88
C SER A 274 -13.13 28.94 -12.43
N THR A 275 -14.40 28.66 -12.18
CA THR A 275 -15.00 28.82 -10.85
C THR A 275 -14.62 27.69 -9.88
N ASP A 276 -14.43 26.44 -10.37
CA ASP A 276 -13.96 25.32 -9.54
C ASP A 276 -12.44 25.39 -9.28
N ALA A 277 -11.64 25.86 -10.23
CA ALA A 277 -10.18 26.02 -10.06
C ALA A 277 -9.79 27.10 -9.02
N HIS A 278 -10.67 28.07 -8.74
CA HIS A 278 -10.46 29.06 -7.68
C HIS A 278 -11.03 28.66 -6.32
N ARG A 279 -11.90 27.65 -6.25
CA ARG A 279 -12.59 27.27 -5.01
C ARG A 279 -12.09 25.96 -4.39
N SER A 280 -11.72 24.96 -5.18
CA SER A 280 -11.15 23.70 -4.67
C SER A 280 -10.67 22.76 -5.81
N PRO A 281 -9.38 22.36 -5.87
CA PRO A 281 -8.87 21.43 -6.90
C PRO A 281 -9.43 19.99 -6.82
N ARG A 282 -10.02 19.61 -5.68
CA ARG A 282 -10.45 18.22 -5.40
C ARG A 282 -11.69 17.75 -6.20
N ARG A 283 -12.45 18.64 -6.85
CA ARG A 283 -13.70 18.27 -7.56
C ARG A 283 -13.54 17.89 -9.04
N LEU A 284 -12.33 17.89 -9.60
CA LEU A 284 -12.09 17.43 -10.98
C LEU A 284 -11.82 15.91 -11.04
N ALA A 285 -12.78 15.12 -10.57
CA ALA A 285 -12.74 13.66 -10.63
C ALA A 285 -13.31 13.15 -11.96
N GLY A 286 -12.49 13.20 -13.02
CA GLY A 286 -12.70 12.45 -14.26
C GLY A 286 -13.64 13.07 -15.30
N SER A 287 -13.41 12.69 -16.56
CA SER A 287 -14.21 13.04 -17.74
C SER A 287 -15.71 12.81 -17.55
N ALA A 288 -16.06 11.70 -16.90
CA ALA A 288 -17.43 11.32 -16.59
C ALA A 288 -18.14 12.27 -15.60
N HIS A 289 -17.43 12.94 -14.68
CA HIS A 289 -18.05 13.89 -13.75
C HIS A 289 -18.48 15.18 -14.45
N VAL A 290 -17.69 15.62 -15.44
CA VAL A 290 -18.01 16.80 -16.25
C VAL A 290 -19.16 16.49 -17.23
N GLU A 291 -19.17 15.31 -17.85
CA GLU A 291 -20.28 14.83 -18.69
C GLU A 291 -21.58 14.65 -17.90
N ALA A 292 -21.52 14.02 -16.71
CA ALA A 292 -22.67 13.75 -15.86
C ALA A 292 -23.30 15.04 -15.28
N ARG A 293 -22.47 16.05 -14.98
CA ARG A 293 -22.94 17.31 -14.41
C ARG A 293 -23.49 18.29 -15.45
N LEU A 294 -23.05 18.15 -16.70
CA LEU A 294 -23.56 18.94 -17.83
C LEU A 294 -24.68 18.24 -18.60
N GLY A 295 -24.85 16.92 -18.39
CA GLY A 295 -25.86 16.08 -19.05
C GLY A 295 -25.58 15.86 -20.54
N ILE A 296 -24.31 15.95 -20.95
CA ILE A 296 -23.89 16.02 -22.35
C ILE A 296 -22.56 15.27 -22.53
N PRO A 297 -22.44 14.35 -23.51
CA PRO A 297 -21.17 13.68 -23.84
C PRO A 297 -20.16 14.63 -24.50
N LEU A 298 -18.88 14.52 -24.14
CA LEU A 298 -17.78 15.36 -24.63
C LEU A 298 -16.98 14.64 -25.72
N GLU A 299 -16.37 15.41 -26.64
CA GLU A 299 -15.55 14.84 -27.71
C GLU A 299 -14.09 14.59 -27.26
N PRO A 300 -13.36 13.63 -27.87
CA PRO A 300 -12.01 13.22 -27.46
C PRO A 300 -10.97 14.35 -27.36
N ALA A 301 -11.05 15.37 -28.23
CA ALA A 301 -10.11 16.49 -28.22
C ALA A 301 -10.39 17.51 -27.08
N GLU A 302 -11.66 17.63 -26.65
CA GLU A 302 -12.04 18.47 -25.51
C GLU A 302 -11.61 17.82 -24.18
N LEU A 303 -11.65 16.48 -24.15
CA LEU A 303 -11.14 15.66 -23.06
C LEU A 303 -9.62 15.78 -22.88
N GLU A 304 -8.86 15.78 -23.99
CA GLU A 304 -7.39 15.88 -23.97
C GLU A 304 -6.88 17.25 -23.46
N LEU A 305 -7.56 18.33 -23.81
CA LEU A 305 -7.25 19.69 -23.31
C LEU A 305 -7.57 19.84 -21.80
N LEU A 306 -8.68 19.23 -21.35
CA LEU A 306 -9.07 19.18 -19.94
C LEU A 306 -8.09 18.37 -19.08
N ASP A 307 -7.55 17.29 -19.64
CA ASP A 307 -6.57 16.44 -18.97
C ASP A 307 -5.22 17.16 -18.76
N LEU A 308 -4.71 17.86 -19.78
CA LEU A 308 -3.44 18.59 -19.70
C LEU A 308 -3.48 19.77 -18.71
N LEU A 309 -4.60 20.49 -18.64
CA LEU A 309 -4.79 21.59 -17.68
C LEU A 309 -4.95 21.07 -16.24
N ARG A 310 -5.63 19.93 -16.07
CA ARG A 310 -5.82 19.26 -14.77
C ARG A 310 -4.49 18.78 -14.19
N ASP A 311 -3.64 18.18 -15.00
CA ASP A 311 -2.39 17.58 -14.53
C ASP A 311 -1.36 18.64 -14.09
N GLU A 312 -1.34 19.81 -14.72
CA GLU A 312 -0.50 20.95 -14.30
C GLU A 312 -0.96 21.58 -12.97
N LEU A 313 -2.27 21.58 -12.70
CA LEU A 313 -2.86 22.10 -11.46
C LEU A 313 -2.63 21.13 -10.29
N VAL A 314 -2.84 19.83 -10.48
CA VAL A 314 -2.59 18.79 -9.47
C VAL A 314 -1.11 18.79 -9.06
N ARG A 315 -0.20 18.95 -10.01
CA ARG A 315 1.26 19.01 -9.76
C ARG A 315 1.72 20.28 -9.02
N ARG A 316 0.89 21.32 -8.91
CA ARG A 316 1.21 22.57 -8.19
C ARG A 316 0.75 22.54 -6.73
N GLU A 317 -0.33 21.83 -6.41
CA GLU A 317 -0.98 21.92 -5.09
C GLU A 317 -0.92 20.61 -4.28
N HIS A 318 -0.84 19.43 -4.92
CA HIS A 318 -0.88 18.13 -4.23
C HIS A 318 0.07 17.11 -4.90
N PRO A 319 1.37 17.12 -4.58
CA PRO A 319 2.38 16.29 -5.25
C PRO A 319 2.18 14.78 -5.03
N ASP A 320 1.62 14.35 -3.90
CA ASP A 320 1.32 12.93 -3.60
C ASP A 320 0.22 12.35 -4.50
N GLU A 321 -0.83 13.13 -4.78
CA GLU A 321 -1.88 12.73 -5.72
C GLU A 321 -1.40 12.78 -7.18
N ALA A 322 -0.41 13.63 -7.48
CA ALA A 322 0.20 13.72 -8.80
C ALA A 322 0.97 12.42 -9.13
N VAL A 323 1.64 11.80 -8.16
CA VAL A 323 2.34 10.53 -8.33
C VAL A 323 1.39 9.43 -8.79
N GLU A 324 0.26 9.25 -8.11
CA GLU A 324 -0.70 8.18 -8.42
C GLU A 324 -1.39 8.39 -9.79
N ARG A 325 -1.72 9.65 -10.14
CA ARG A 325 -2.26 9.96 -11.46
C ARG A 325 -1.25 9.73 -12.58
N MET A 326 0.00 10.13 -12.37
CA MET A 326 1.06 9.98 -13.37
C MET A 326 1.50 8.51 -13.51
N ARG A 327 1.42 7.73 -12.43
CA ARG A 327 1.62 6.27 -12.44
C ARG A 327 0.59 5.60 -13.35
N ARG A 328 -0.70 5.93 -13.20
CA ARG A 328 -1.77 5.43 -14.09
C ARG A 328 -1.62 5.88 -15.54
N ALA A 329 -1.08 7.08 -15.78
CA ALA A 329 -0.79 7.55 -17.13
C ALA A 329 0.31 6.72 -17.79
N VAL A 330 1.39 6.40 -17.05
CA VAL A 330 2.47 5.51 -17.51
C VAL A 330 1.99 4.08 -17.69
N GLU A 331 1.10 3.57 -16.83
CA GLU A 331 0.51 2.23 -16.98
C GLU A 331 -0.33 2.11 -18.25
N ARG A 332 -1.11 3.14 -18.58
CA ARG A 332 -1.94 3.17 -19.80
C ARG A 332 -1.11 3.35 -21.06
N ARG A 333 0.03 4.06 -20.96
CA ARG A 333 0.95 4.28 -22.08
C ARG A 333 2.40 4.03 -21.62
N PRO A 334 2.85 2.77 -21.56
CA PRO A 334 4.18 2.42 -21.02
C PRO A 334 5.37 3.00 -21.80
N GLY A 335 5.15 3.46 -23.04
CA GLY A 335 6.15 4.15 -23.87
C GLY A 335 6.08 5.68 -23.81
N ASP A 336 5.17 6.27 -23.04
CA ASP A 336 5.04 7.72 -22.92
C ASP A 336 6.16 8.28 -22.01
N ARG A 337 7.22 8.74 -22.67
CA ARG A 337 8.42 9.28 -22.02
C ARG A 337 8.11 10.50 -21.16
N GLU A 338 7.14 11.32 -21.58
CA GLU A 338 6.77 12.55 -20.86
C GLU A 338 5.98 12.23 -19.60
N ALA A 339 5.02 11.30 -19.68
CA ALA A 339 4.31 10.80 -18.50
C ALA A 339 5.29 10.18 -17.49
N ARG A 340 6.27 9.39 -17.95
CA ARG A 340 7.28 8.78 -17.07
C ARG A 340 8.23 9.81 -16.44
N ALA A 341 8.64 10.85 -17.18
CA ALA A 341 9.43 11.96 -16.63
C ALA A 341 8.65 12.81 -15.61
N ASN A 342 7.35 12.98 -15.83
CA ASN A 342 6.48 13.64 -14.87
C ASN A 342 6.26 12.81 -13.60
N LEU A 343 6.23 11.48 -13.73
CA LEU A 343 6.16 10.56 -12.59
C LEU A 343 7.45 10.63 -11.76
N ALA A 344 8.63 10.54 -12.39
CA ALA A 344 9.92 10.64 -11.72
C ALA A 344 10.06 11.96 -10.92
N ARG A 345 9.70 13.10 -11.52
CA ARG A 345 9.71 14.42 -10.84
C ARG A 345 8.70 14.54 -9.71
N SER A 346 7.56 13.87 -9.83
CA SER A 346 6.54 13.88 -8.77
C SER A 346 6.98 13.00 -7.59
N LEU A 347 7.61 11.84 -7.87
CA LEU A 347 8.22 10.97 -6.86
C LEU A 347 9.36 11.66 -6.11
N GLU A 348 10.19 12.42 -6.83
CA GLU A 348 11.26 13.22 -6.25
C GLU A 348 10.73 14.27 -5.27
N ARG A 349 9.71 15.03 -5.67
CA ARG A 349 9.12 16.09 -4.84
C ARG A 349 8.38 15.59 -3.61
N THR A 350 7.93 14.34 -3.64
CA THR A 350 7.26 13.67 -2.52
C THR A 350 8.25 12.95 -1.61
N GLY A 351 9.55 13.08 -1.87
CA GLY A 351 10.61 12.47 -1.06
C GLY A 351 10.82 10.98 -1.32
N ASN A 352 10.14 10.40 -2.32
CA ASN A 352 10.36 9.01 -2.73
C ASN A 352 11.53 8.91 -3.73
N VAL A 353 12.73 9.21 -3.21
CA VAL A 353 13.96 9.37 -4.00
C VAL A 353 14.37 8.06 -4.69
N GLU A 354 14.14 6.90 -4.07
CA GLU A 354 14.44 5.59 -4.66
C GLU A 354 13.58 5.29 -5.89
N ALA A 355 12.26 5.51 -5.79
CA ALA A 355 11.36 5.31 -6.92
C ALA A 355 11.61 6.34 -8.03
N ALA A 356 11.95 7.59 -7.66
CA ALA A 356 12.36 8.60 -8.61
C ALA A 356 13.63 8.16 -9.37
N LEU A 357 14.64 7.64 -8.68
CA LEU A 357 15.86 7.11 -9.27
C LEU A 357 15.59 5.97 -10.26
N VAL A 358 14.69 5.04 -9.93
CA VAL A 358 14.30 3.94 -10.82
C VAL A 358 13.67 4.48 -12.11
N GLU A 359 12.75 5.43 -12.01
CA GLU A 359 12.10 6.00 -13.19
C GLU A 359 13.05 6.88 -14.02
N TYR A 360 13.96 7.65 -13.39
CA TYR A 360 15.02 8.37 -14.09
C TYR A 360 16.01 7.44 -14.80
N ARG A 361 16.38 6.30 -14.20
CA ARG A 361 17.21 5.26 -14.85
C ARG A 361 16.48 4.66 -16.06
N ARG A 362 15.20 4.32 -15.93
CA ARG A 362 14.38 3.81 -17.05
C ARG A 362 14.24 4.81 -18.19
N LEU A 363 14.10 6.10 -17.87
CA LEU A 363 14.06 7.18 -18.86
C LEU A 363 15.40 7.35 -19.59
N ARG A 364 16.52 7.19 -18.87
CA ARG A 364 17.86 7.19 -19.46
C ARG A 364 18.08 5.98 -20.37
N ASP A 365 17.71 4.79 -19.91
CA ASP A 365 17.94 3.52 -20.62
C ASP A 365 17.07 3.39 -21.90
N THR A 366 15.99 4.17 -21.99
CA THR A 366 15.12 4.25 -23.18
C THR A 366 15.44 5.42 -24.11
N SER A 367 16.39 6.29 -23.75
CA SER A 367 16.84 7.40 -24.58
C SER A 367 17.90 6.94 -25.58
N SER A 368 17.73 7.22 -26.87
CA SER A 368 18.75 6.97 -27.92
C SER A 368 19.98 7.87 -27.81
N ALA A 369 19.91 8.90 -26.95
CA ALA A 369 21.02 9.73 -26.51
C ALA A 369 21.15 9.57 -24.99
N GLY A 370 22.08 8.73 -24.54
CA GLY A 370 22.17 8.21 -23.16
C GLY A 370 22.53 9.21 -22.04
N ASP A 371 22.24 10.51 -22.16
CA ASP A 371 22.62 11.54 -21.17
C ASP A 371 21.48 12.46 -20.67
N ASP A 372 20.26 12.41 -21.22
CA ASP A 372 19.18 13.37 -20.89
C ASP A 372 18.78 13.44 -19.40
N PHE A 373 19.06 12.39 -18.62
CA PHE A 373 18.71 12.27 -17.21
C PHE A 373 19.89 11.85 -16.33
N ALA A 374 21.13 11.94 -16.83
CA ALA A 374 22.32 11.52 -16.08
C ALA A 374 22.52 12.39 -14.82
N ASP A 375 22.37 13.70 -14.94
CA ASP A 375 22.48 14.62 -13.79
C ASP A 375 21.35 14.40 -12.76
N ASP A 376 20.14 14.02 -13.21
CA ASP A 376 19.03 13.65 -12.33
C ASP A 376 19.31 12.33 -11.59
N VAL A 377 19.89 11.34 -12.27
CA VAL A 377 20.33 10.08 -11.66
C VAL A 377 21.43 10.33 -10.63
N GLU A 378 22.47 11.10 -10.96
CA GLU A 378 23.55 11.47 -10.03
C GLU A 378 23.01 12.21 -8.80
N ARG A 379 22.06 13.13 -9.00
CA ARG A 379 21.43 13.89 -7.93
C ARG A 379 20.58 13.01 -7.01
N MET A 380 19.85 12.03 -7.55
CA MET A 380 19.12 11.05 -6.75
C MET A 380 20.07 10.12 -6.00
N LEU A 381 21.18 9.70 -6.61
CA LEU A 381 22.20 8.87 -5.95
C LEU A 381 22.84 9.60 -4.77
N ARG A 382 23.13 10.90 -4.92
CA ARG A 382 23.59 11.75 -3.81
C ARG A 382 22.56 11.88 -2.71
N ALA A 383 21.29 12.07 -3.06
CA ALA A 383 20.20 12.18 -2.10
C ALA A 383 19.95 10.87 -1.33
N LEU A 384 20.28 9.72 -1.92
CA LEU A 384 20.20 8.41 -1.26
C LEU A 384 21.47 8.01 -0.48
N GLY A 385 22.56 8.77 -0.62
CA GLY A 385 23.86 8.37 -0.07
C GLY A 385 24.47 7.12 -0.74
N ASP A 386 24.01 6.75 -1.94
CA ASP A 386 24.54 5.61 -2.71
C ASP A 386 25.87 5.98 -3.37
N ALA A 387 26.94 5.95 -2.57
CA ALA A 387 28.29 6.30 -3.00
C ALA A 387 28.80 5.37 -4.11
N ASP A 388 28.52 4.08 -4.06
CA ASP A 388 28.95 3.10 -5.08
C ASP A 388 28.23 3.32 -6.40
N GLY A 389 26.92 3.55 -6.38
CA GLY A 389 26.15 3.89 -7.56
C GLY A 389 26.62 5.19 -8.21
N LEU A 390 26.95 6.20 -7.39
CA LEU A 390 27.51 7.47 -7.87
C LEU A 390 28.91 7.29 -8.47
N ILE A 391 29.78 6.50 -7.84
CA ILE A 391 31.12 6.18 -8.37
C ILE A 391 31.01 5.49 -9.73
N VAL A 392 30.09 4.55 -9.91
CA VAL A 392 29.87 3.88 -11.20
C VAL A 392 29.44 4.88 -12.27
N GLU A 393 28.54 5.81 -11.94
CA GLU A 393 28.05 6.81 -12.89
C GLU A 393 29.14 7.82 -13.27
N LEU A 394 29.85 8.36 -12.26
CA LEU A 394 30.98 9.27 -12.46
C LEU A 394 32.13 8.59 -13.23
N SER A 395 32.36 7.28 -13.02
CA SER A 395 33.35 6.50 -13.77
C SER A 395 32.99 6.42 -15.25
N ARG A 396 31.74 6.08 -15.58
CA ARG A 396 31.26 6.06 -16.98
C ARG A 396 31.33 7.44 -17.64
N ARG A 397 31.03 8.51 -16.87
CA ARG A 397 31.12 9.89 -17.34
C ARG A 397 32.58 10.28 -17.61
N PHE A 398 33.48 9.92 -16.71
CA PHE A 398 34.91 10.17 -16.84
C PHE A 398 35.54 9.38 -18.00
N GLU A 399 35.11 8.13 -18.24
CA GLU A 399 35.58 7.32 -19.37
C GLU A 399 35.15 7.89 -20.72
N ARG A 400 33.92 8.42 -20.82
CA ARG A 400 33.40 9.03 -22.04
C ARG A 400 34.03 10.39 -22.31
N HIS A 401 34.17 11.21 -21.26
CA HIS A 401 34.77 12.54 -21.33
C HIS A 401 35.69 12.79 -20.13
N PRO A 402 36.98 12.40 -20.24
CA PRO A 402 37.96 12.63 -19.18
C PRO A 402 38.15 14.13 -18.96
N SER A 403 37.59 14.66 -17.89
CA SER A 403 37.71 16.06 -17.49
C SER A 403 38.21 16.15 -16.06
N LEU A 404 39.02 17.18 -15.76
CA LEU A 404 39.58 17.38 -14.43
C LEU A 404 38.48 17.46 -13.36
N ALA A 405 37.39 18.19 -13.63
CA ALA A 405 36.28 18.35 -12.69
C ALA A 405 35.62 17.00 -12.32
N VAL A 406 35.23 16.19 -13.32
CA VAL A 406 34.61 14.87 -13.09
C VAL A 406 35.61 13.90 -12.45
N GLY A 407 36.88 13.98 -12.84
CA GLY A 407 37.94 13.12 -12.28
C GLY A 407 38.24 13.42 -10.80
N ILE A 408 38.31 14.69 -10.41
CA ILE A 408 38.50 15.08 -9.00
C ILE A 408 37.27 14.66 -8.18
N GLU A 409 36.07 14.85 -8.72
CA GLU A 409 34.83 14.46 -8.06
C GLU A 409 34.72 12.94 -7.89
N LEU A 410 35.08 12.17 -8.92
CA LEU A 410 35.19 10.71 -8.85
C LEU A 410 36.25 10.27 -7.83
N GLY A 411 37.42 10.92 -7.84
CA GLY A 411 38.51 10.62 -6.90
C GLY A 411 38.14 10.85 -5.45
N ARG A 412 37.44 11.95 -5.15
CA ARG A 412 36.90 12.22 -3.80
C ARG A 412 35.87 11.20 -3.36
N ASN A 413 34.96 10.81 -4.24
CA ASN A 413 33.96 9.80 -3.92
C ASN A 413 34.60 8.42 -3.72
N LEU A 414 35.66 8.08 -4.49
CA LEU A 414 36.47 6.88 -4.26
C LEU A 414 37.20 6.94 -2.91
N GLU A 415 37.74 8.09 -2.51
CA GLU A 415 38.35 8.28 -1.18
C GLU A 415 37.31 8.16 -0.04
N TRP A 416 36.13 8.76 -0.20
CA TRP A 416 35.04 8.63 0.78
C TRP A 416 34.49 7.21 0.89
N ALA A 417 34.56 6.42 -0.19
CA ALA A 417 34.17 5.01 -0.21
C ALA A 417 35.31 4.06 0.21
N ASP A 418 36.43 4.56 0.76
CA ASP A 418 37.61 3.78 1.19
C ASP A 418 38.29 2.99 0.04
N ARG A 419 38.00 3.35 -1.23
CA ARG A 419 38.57 2.73 -2.44
C ARG A 419 39.88 3.40 -2.84
N HIS A 420 40.79 3.51 -1.86
CA HIS A 420 42.02 4.30 -2.00
C HIS A 420 42.97 3.80 -3.08
N THR A 421 43.01 2.50 -3.40
CA THR A 421 43.81 1.95 -4.51
C THR A 421 43.36 2.49 -5.86
N GLU A 422 42.05 2.54 -6.09
CA GLU A 422 41.47 3.06 -7.34
C GLU A 422 41.59 4.59 -7.40
N ALA A 423 41.44 5.27 -6.26
CA ALA A 423 41.70 6.71 -6.15
C ALA A 423 43.17 7.04 -6.49
N VAL A 424 44.15 6.26 -6.02
CA VAL A 424 45.57 6.42 -6.39
C VAL A 424 45.78 6.27 -7.90
N ASP A 425 45.16 5.27 -8.53
CA ASP A 425 45.27 5.06 -9.98
C ASP A 425 44.61 6.20 -10.77
N LEU A 426 43.45 6.68 -10.33
CA LEU A 426 42.72 7.78 -10.95
C LEU A 426 43.46 9.11 -10.80
N PHE A 427 43.87 9.49 -9.58
CA PHE A 427 44.65 10.69 -9.36
C PHE A 427 46.03 10.59 -10.03
N GLY A 428 46.61 9.40 -10.15
CA GLY A 428 47.80 9.15 -10.95
C GLY A 428 47.59 9.42 -12.45
N LYS A 429 46.42 9.05 -13.00
CA LYS A 429 46.02 9.39 -14.38
C LYS A 429 45.76 10.88 -14.54
N LEU A 430 45.02 11.50 -13.62
CA LEU A 430 44.74 12.94 -13.62
C LEU A 430 46.03 13.76 -13.51
N ARG A 431 47.00 13.31 -12.71
CA ARG A 431 48.30 13.97 -12.58
C ARG A 431 49.09 13.98 -13.88
N LYS A 432 48.90 12.99 -14.76
CA LYS A 432 49.52 12.98 -16.09
C LYS A 432 48.80 13.89 -17.08
N LEU A 433 47.47 13.96 -16.98
CA LEU A 433 46.61 14.74 -17.89
C LEU A 433 46.59 16.24 -17.52
N TYR A 434 46.68 16.54 -16.23
CA TYR A 434 46.61 17.86 -15.62
C TYR A 434 47.77 18.03 -14.63
N PRO A 435 49.01 18.11 -15.13
CA PRO A 435 50.21 18.05 -14.30
C PRO A 435 50.37 19.23 -13.34
N GLU A 436 49.63 20.33 -13.52
CA GLU A 436 49.69 21.54 -12.69
C GLU A 436 48.58 21.63 -11.63
N ASP A 437 47.66 20.66 -11.59
CA ASP A 437 46.54 20.68 -10.65
C ASP A 437 46.96 20.21 -9.24
N LEU A 438 46.86 21.13 -8.28
CA LEU A 438 47.27 20.89 -6.89
C LEU A 438 46.28 19.98 -6.14
N GLU A 439 45.01 19.98 -6.54
CA GLU A 439 43.93 19.21 -5.94
C GLU A 439 44.11 17.71 -6.23
N THR A 440 44.55 17.38 -7.44
CA THR A 440 44.96 16.04 -7.84
C THR A 440 46.16 15.52 -7.03
N LEU A 441 47.17 16.38 -6.78
CA LEU A 441 48.33 16.01 -5.97
C LEU A 441 47.95 15.80 -4.49
N ALA A 442 47.03 16.62 -3.97
CA ALA A 442 46.51 16.48 -2.62
C ALA A 442 45.69 15.19 -2.44
N GLY A 443 44.79 14.88 -3.39
CA GLY A 443 44.04 13.62 -3.42
C GLY A 443 44.95 12.40 -3.54
N LEU A 444 45.96 12.43 -4.42
CA LEU A 444 46.93 11.34 -4.56
C LEU A 444 47.72 11.10 -3.26
N ALA A 445 48.19 12.16 -2.60
CA ALA A 445 48.90 12.06 -1.34
C ALA A 445 48.03 11.52 -0.20
N SER A 446 46.77 11.98 -0.13
CA SER A 446 45.77 11.52 0.83
C SER A 446 45.50 10.03 0.67
N SER A 447 45.21 9.58 -0.56
CA SER A 447 44.97 8.17 -0.87
C SER A 447 46.21 7.28 -0.64
N LEU A 448 47.42 7.73 -0.98
CA LEU A 448 48.66 6.99 -0.70
C LEU A 448 48.94 6.85 0.80
N ARG A 449 48.61 7.87 1.60
CA ARG A 449 48.73 7.81 3.07
C ARG A 449 47.75 6.81 3.66
N ALA A 450 46.51 6.76 3.15
CA ALA A 450 45.49 5.82 3.61
C ALA A 450 45.84 4.35 3.29
N LEU A 451 46.68 4.11 2.26
CA LEU A 451 47.23 2.79 1.92
C LEU A 451 48.56 2.46 2.64
N ASP A 452 48.97 3.23 3.65
CA ASP A 452 50.26 3.11 4.35
C ASP A 452 51.52 3.23 3.44
N ARG A 453 51.38 3.76 2.22
CA ARG A 453 52.49 4.02 1.28
C ARG A 453 53.19 5.34 1.59
N HIS A 454 53.64 5.49 2.83
CA HIS A 454 54.10 6.77 3.38
C HIS A 454 55.30 7.38 2.64
N ALA A 455 56.24 6.57 2.16
CA ALA A 455 57.39 7.07 1.41
C ALA A 455 56.99 7.77 0.10
N GLU A 456 56.00 7.22 -0.60
CA GLU A 456 55.46 7.79 -1.84
C GLU A 456 54.55 9.00 -1.55
N ALA A 457 53.72 8.91 -0.49
CA ALA A 457 52.90 10.02 -0.03
C ALA A 457 53.76 11.24 0.35
N VAL A 458 54.89 11.03 1.04
CA VAL A 458 55.86 12.09 1.38
C VAL A 458 56.49 12.68 0.12
N GLY A 459 56.80 11.87 -0.90
CA GLY A 459 57.28 12.36 -2.19
C GLY A 459 56.28 13.29 -2.90
N VAL A 460 55.01 12.87 -2.98
CA VAL A 460 53.92 13.67 -3.58
C VAL A 460 53.60 14.92 -2.76
N LEU A 461 53.62 14.83 -1.42
CA LEU A 461 53.45 16.00 -0.53
C LEU A 461 54.62 16.97 -0.65
N THR A 462 55.84 16.50 -0.81
CA THR A 462 57.03 17.36 -1.01
C THR A 462 56.91 18.13 -2.31
N GLU A 463 56.42 17.49 -3.38
CA GLU A 463 56.14 18.14 -4.66
C GLU A 463 54.98 19.14 -4.57
N LEU A 464 53.87 18.77 -3.92
CA LEU A 464 52.74 19.65 -3.64
C LEU A 464 53.19 20.89 -2.84
N LEU A 465 53.98 20.68 -1.78
CA LEU A 465 54.55 21.75 -0.96
C LEU A 465 55.56 22.59 -1.74
N THR A 466 56.33 22.01 -2.66
CA THR A 466 57.26 22.77 -3.51
C THR A 466 56.51 23.67 -4.49
N ARG A 467 55.41 23.18 -5.08
CA ARG A 467 54.53 23.96 -5.97
C ARG A 467 53.75 25.03 -5.22
N LEU A 468 53.29 24.74 -3.99
CA LEU A 468 52.67 25.72 -3.10
C LEU A 468 53.69 26.76 -2.59
N ARG A 469 54.93 26.36 -2.31
CA ARG A 469 56.05 27.24 -1.91
C ARG A 469 56.63 28.05 -3.07
N GLY A 470 56.33 27.68 -4.32
CA GLY A 470 56.58 28.52 -5.50
C GLY A 470 55.81 29.85 -5.48
N ASN A 471 54.84 30.02 -4.54
CA ASN A 471 54.00 31.21 -4.45
C ASN A 471 54.02 31.95 -3.10
N GLN A 472 54.82 31.52 -2.11
CA GLN A 472 55.03 32.28 -0.85
C GLN A 472 56.45 32.06 -0.29
N GLY A 473 57.08 33.16 0.12
CA GLY A 473 58.43 33.22 0.70
C GLY A 473 58.61 32.43 2.01
N PRO A 474 59.83 32.38 2.56
CA PRO A 474 60.24 31.37 3.54
C PRO A 474 59.51 31.51 4.89
N PRO A 475 59.21 30.40 5.58
CA PRO A 475 58.61 30.40 6.90
C PRO A 475 59.69 30.56 7.98
N ASP A 476 59.39 31.40 8.96
CA ASP A 476 60.13 31.47 10.22
C ASP A 476 59.60 30.43 11.23
N SER A 477 60.38 30.22 12.27
CA SER A 477 60.69 28.91 12.82
C SER A 477 60.20 28.69 14.27
N ARG A 478 59.88 27.40 14.58
CA ARG A 478 60.03 26.71 15.89
C ARG A 478 59.04 27.04 17.06
N PRO A 479 58.95 26.22 18.14
CA PRO A 479 58.19 24.96 18.17
C PRO A 479 57.35 24.74 19.47
N ALA A 480 56.76 23.55 19.55
CA ALA A 480 56.10 22.80 20.64
C ALA A 480 56.38 23.16 22.12
N ASP A 481 55.37 22.89 22.97
CA ASP A 481 55.41 22.06 24.21
C ASP A 481 53.95 21.90 24.70
N ALA A 482 53.35 20.70 24.78
CA ALA A 482 53.39 19.69 25.85
C ALA A 482 52.84 20.17 27.22
N GLU A 483 51.71 19.62 27.67
CA GLU A 483 51.52 19.03 29.02
C GLU A 483 50.06 18.61 29.31
N GLU A 484 49.94 17.53 30.07
CA GLU A 484 48.73 16.91 30.63
C GLU A 484 48.71 17.14 32.18
N PRO A 485 47.77 16.57 32.97
CA PRO A 485 46.64 17.17 33.71
C PRO A 485 46.92 17.48 35.21
N PRO A 486 45.93 17.86 36.06
CA PRO A 486 45.31 16.83 36.94
C PRO A 486 43.87 17.07 37.52
N ARG A 487 43.19 15.94 37.78
CA ARG A 487 42.37 15.50 38.95
C ARG A 487 41.39 16.43 39.71
N GLY A 488 40.17 15.89 39.94
CA GLY A 488 39.57 15.71 41.28
C GLY A 488 38.13 16.19 41.51
N GLY A 489 37.28 15.36 42.17
CA GLY A 489 36.13 15.87 42.96
C GLY A 489 34.82 15.06 43.02
N SER A 490 34.77 14.07 43.90
CA SER A 490 33.65 13.52 44.73
C SER A 490 32.14 13.75 44.45
N SER A 491 31.42 12.63 44.61
CA SER A 491 29.96 12.41 44.73
C SER A 491 29.33 12.90 46.06
N PRO A 492 27.99 12.95 46.18
CA PRO A 492 27.31 12.07 47.14
C PRO A 492 25.98 11.43 46.65
N ALA A 493 25.60 10.34 47.32
CA ALA A 493 24.45 9.45 47.09
C ALA A 493 23.10 9.93 47.68
N PRO A 494 21.96 9.33 47.28
CA PRO A 494 20.73 9.34 48.06
C PRO A 494 20.31 7.96 48.59
N ALA A 495 19.38 8.02 49.55
CA ALA A 495 19.05 7.03 50.58
C ALA A 495 18.02 5.95 50.17
N ALA A 496 18.03 4.88 50.97
CA ALA A 496 17.19 3.69 50.90
C ALA A 496 15.72 3.93 51.33
N ALA A 497 14.81 3.15 50.74
CA ALA A 497 13.44 2.94 51.21
C ALA A 497 13.05 1.45 51.15
N ALA A 498 12.18 1.05 52.08
CA ALA A 498 12.05 -0.28 52.66
C ALA A 498 11.26 -1.32 51.83
N ARG A 499 11.60 -2.59 52.05
CA ARG A 499 10.85 -3.79 51.59
C ARG A 499 9.77 -4.16 52.62
N PRO A 500 8.57 -4.60 52.22
CA PRO A 500 7.68 -5.36 53.09
C PRO A 500 7.92 -6.87 52.97
N GLU A 501 7.70 -7.54 54.09
CA GLU A 501 8.01 -8.94 54.37
C GLU A 501 7.07 -9.94 53.69
N ALA A 502 7.62 -11.11 53.40
CA ALA A 502 6.99 -12.23 52.75
C ALA A 502 6.13 -13.06 53.72
N SER A 503 4.90 -13.37 53.29
CA SER A 503 4.10 -14.49 53.79
C SER A 503 4.27 -15.65 52.82
N ALA A 504 4.87 -16.74 53.28
CA ALA A 504 5.13 -17.96 52.51
C ALA A 504 3.83 -18.70 52.14
N GLN A 505 3.35 -18.45 50.91
CA GLN A 505 2.55 -19.39 50.13
C GLN A 505 3.44 -19.87 48.97
N ALA A 506 3.32 -21.14 48.56
CA ALA A 506 4.11 -21.73 47.47
C ALA A 506 4.23 -20.75 46.29
N GLU A 507 5.45 -20.31 46.01
CA GLU A 507 5.71 -19.10 45.23
C GLU A 507 5.27 -19.32 43.77
N ALA A 508 4.14 -18.71 43.41
CA ALA A 508 3.56 -18.80 42.09
C ALA A 508 4.45 -18.05 41.09
N ALA A 509 4.99 -18.77 40.09
CA ALA A 509 5.89 -18.16 39.12
C ALA A 509 5.11 -17.23 38.17
N PRO A 510 5.49 -15.94 38.04
CA PRO A 510 4.83 -15.03 37.12
C PRO A 510 5.10 -15.46 35.68
N VAL A 511 4.05 -15.39 34.86
CA VAL A 511 4.14 -15.65 33.43
C VAL A 511 4.47 -14.33 32.72
N ARG A 512 5.71 -14.17 32.26
CA ARG A 512 6.14 -12.97 31.52
C ARG A 512 5.39 -12.90 30.19
N ARG A 513 4.69 -11.79 29.95
CA ARG A 513 3.92 -11.54 28.71
C ARG A 513 4.49 -10.41 27.86
N ARG A 514 5.47 -9.65 28.35
CA ARG A 514 6.03 -8.50 27.65
C ARG A 514 7.25 -8.87 26.81
N VAL A 515 7.36 -8.27 25.63
CA VAL A 515 8.56 -8.28 24.78
C VAL A 515 8.90 -6.86 24.38
N LEU A 516 10.20 -6.57 24.29
CA LEU A 516 10.68 -5.27 23.85
C LEU A 516 11.06 -5.35 22.38
N ALA A 517 10.40 -4.56 21.54
CA ALA A 517 10.75 -4.32 20.16
C ALA A 517 11.71 -3.14 20.07
N LEU A 518 12.95 -3.42 19.66
CA LEU A 518 13.93 -2.40 19.35
C LEU A 518 13.82 -2.02 17.88
N TYR A 519 13.71 -0.71 17.62
CA TYR A 519 13.72 -0.14 16.28
C TYR A 519 14.72 1.02 16.22
N ARG A 520 14.98 1.55 15.02
CA ARG A 520 15.82 2.73 14.81
C ARG A 520 14.95 3.85 14.26
N GLY A 521 14.97 5.01 14.92
CA GLY A 521 14.26 6.19 14.42
C GLY A 521 14.70 6.60 13.01
N SER A 522 15.98 6.42 12.67
CA SER A 522 16.50 6.70 11.32
C SER A 522 16.01 5.76 10.21
N GLU A 523 15.67 4.50 10.52
CA GLU A 523 15.09 3.54 9.56
C GLU A 523 13.56 3.59 9.55
N GLU A 524 12.96 3.68 10.73
CA GLU A 524 11.53 3.59 10.97
C GLU A 524 11.12 4.73 11.92
N ASN A 525 10.73 5.87 11.35
CA ASN A 525 10.52 7.15 12.06
C ASN A 525 9.68 7.08 13.34
N VAL A 526 8.70 6.16 13.42
CA VAL A 526 7.76 6.05 14.54
C VAL A 526 7.37 4.59 14.82
N PRO A 527 7.08 4.21 16.09
CA PRO A 527 6.74 2.84 16.48
C PRO A 527 5.61 2.20 15.65
N GLU A 528 4.57 2.97 15.33
CA GLU A 528 3.41 2.49 14.57
C GLU A 528 3.69 2.21 13.08
N LYS A 529 4.89 2.54 12.59
CA LYS A 529 5.34 2.25 11.22
C LYS A 529 6.44 1.20 11.16
N THR A 530 6.81 0.64 12.31
CA THR A 530 7.83 -0.41 12.36
C THR A 530 7.31 -1.70 11.73
N ARG A 531 8.19 -2.44 11.05
CA ARG A 531 7.87 -3.79 10.54
C ARG A 531 7.41 -4.73 11.65
N ILE A 532 7.95 -4.56 12.86
CA ILE A 532 7.53 -5.35 14.03
C ILE A 532 6.05 -5.09 14.34
N HIS A 533 5.61 -3.82 14.36
CA HIS A 533 4.20 -3.48 14.55
C HIS A 533 3.32 -4.00 13.42
N GLU A 534 3.67 -3.68 12.17
CA GLU A 534 2.80 -3.96 11.03
C GLU A 534 2.74 -5.45 10.64
N LEU A 535 3.78 -6.24 10.93
CA LEU A 535 3.90 -7.63 10.44
C LEU A 535 3.94 -8.69 11.56
N LEU A 536 4.26 -8.32 12.81
CA LEU A 536 4.53 -9.29 13.88
C LEU A 536 3.62 -9.13 15.11
N GLU A 537 3.19 -7.91 15.46
CA GLU A 537 2.40 -7.67 16.69
C GLU A 537 1.07 -8.44 16.71
N LEU A 538 0.44 -8.67 15.55
CA LEU A 538 -0.76 -9.52 15.46
C LEU A 538 -0.51 -10.95 15.96
N ALA A 539 0.68 -11.51 15.74
CA ALA A 539 1.05 -12.81 16.27
C ALA A 539 1.23 -12.78 17.79
N PHE A 540 1.79 -11.70 18.34
CA PHE A 540 1.90 -11.54 19.79
C PHE A 540 0.54 -11.34 20.46
N ASP A 541 -0.35 -10.54 19.88
CA ASP A 541 -1.74 -10.38 20.35
C ASP A 541 -2.42 -11.75 20.46
N HIS A 542 -2.32 -12.55 19.39
CA HIS A 542 -2.87 -13.91 19.38
C HIS A 542 -2.28 -14.76 20.52
N LEU A 543 -0.97 -14.70 20.74
CA LEU A 543 -0.28 -15.47 21.80
C LEU A 543 -0.48 -14.90 23.22
N GLY A 544 -1.28 -13.84 23.38
CA GLY A 544 -1.52 -13.22 24.68
C GLY A 544 -0.32 -12.44 25.21
N MET A 545 0.56 -11.98 24.33
CA MET A 545 1.76 -11.21 24.64
C MET A 545 1.58 -9.72 24.32
N LEU A 546 2.42 -8.88 24.93
CA LEU A 546 2.41 -7.44 24.79
C LEU A 546 3.76 -6.97 24.23
N VAL A 547 3.73 -6.10 23.23
CA VAL A 547 4.94 -5.58 22.59
C VAL A 547 5.13 -4.12 22.98
N ASP A 548 6.18 -3.80 23.74
CA ASP A 548 6.61 -2.42 24.00
C ASP A 548 7.73 -2.04 23.03
N TYR A 549 7.87 -0.74 22.73
CA TYR A 549 8.79 -0.24 21.69
C TYR A 549 9.83 0.69 22.31
N ALA A 550 11.08 0.57 21.85
CA ALA A 550 12.14 1.50 22.19
C ALA A 550 13.03 1.79 20.97
N ASP A 551 13.29 3.08 20.75
CA ASP A 551 14.25 3.54 19.75
C ASP A 551 15.67 3.40 20.30
N VAL A 552 16.49 2.59 19.63
CA VAL A 552 17.88 2.38 20.06
C VAL A 552 18.73 3.64 19.92
N GLU A 553 18.35 4.58 19.04
CA GLU A 553 19.07 5.84 18.83
C GLU A 553 18.75 6.88 19.91
N ALA A 554 17.63 6.71 20.62
CA ALA A 554 17.27 7.50 21.80
C ALA A 554 17.93 6.96 23.09
N GLY A 555 18.63 5.82 23.01
CA GLY A 555 19.30 5.16 24.13
C GLY A 555 18.65 3.83 24.52
N LEU A 556 19.49 2.89 24.99
CA LEU A 556 19.04 1.56 25.41
C LEU A 556 18.43 1.60 26.82
N PRO A 557 17.35 0.82 27.09
CA PRO A 557 16.79 0.75 28.42
C PRO A 557 17.77 0.19 29.45
N ASP A 558 17.69 0.67 30.69
CA ASP A 558 18.42 0.08 31.81
C ASP A 558 18.03 -1.40 31.97
N PRO A 559 18.99 -2.35 32.05
CA PRO A 559 18.73 -3.76 32.26
C PRO A 559 17.79 -4.07 33.45
N ALA A 560 17.75 -3.23 34.49
CA ALA A 560 16.83 -3.38 35.62
C ALA A 560 15.35 -3.23 35.20
N VAL A 561 15.05 -2.37 34.22
CA VAL A 561 13.70 -2.18 33.67
C VAL A 561 13.24 -3.39 32.86
N MET A 562 14.17 -4.28 32.48
CA MET A 562 13.89 -5.45 31.65
C MET A 562 13.33 -6.65 32.43
N GLU A 563 13.23 -6.61 33.77
CA GLU A 563 12.69 -7.71 34.60
C GLU A 563 11.36 -8.32 34.08
N PRO A 564 10.31 -7.53 33.74
CA PRO A 564 9.03 -8.09 33.32
C PRO A 564 9.03 -8.66 31.88
N TYR A 565 10.13 -8.48 31.13
CA TYR A 565 10.22 -8.87 29.72
C TYR A 565 10.67 -10.32 29.56
N ALA A 566 9.95 -11.06 28.73
CA ALA A 566 10.29 -12.42 28.32
C ALA A 566 11.39 -12.44 27.25
N GLY A 567 11.55 -11.36 26.48
CA GLY A 567 12.49 -11.30 25.37
C GLY A 567 12.60 -9.94 24.71
N VAL A 568 13.54 -9.86 23.77
CA VAL A 568 13.82 -8.70 22.92
C VAL A 568 13.71 -9.11 21.46
N ILE A 569 13.19 -8.20 20.63
CA ILE A 569 13.05 -8.36 19.18
C ILE A 569 13.80 -7.23 18.50
N THR A 570 14.58 -7.57 17.47
CA THR A 570 15.22 -6.60 16.57
C THR A 570 14.81 -6.91 15.14
N TRP A 571 14.49 -5.86 14.36
CA TRP A 571 14.26 -6.01 12.93
C TRP A 571 14.90 -4.87 12.12
N PHE A 572 16.22 -4.98 11.89
CA PHE A 572 17.01 -3.96 11.20
C PHE A 572 17.27 -4.37 9.74
N ASP A 573 17.16 -3.41 8.82
CA ASP A 573 17.57 -3.60 7.41
C ASP A 573 19.00 -3.09 7.18
N GLY A 574 19.37 -1.99 7.83
CA GLY A 574 20.69 -1.37 7.70
C GLY A 574 21.78 -2.22 8.35
N ARG A 575 22.98 -2.22 7.75
CA ARG A 575 24.15 -2.91 8.32
C ARG A 575 24.88 -2.11 9.39
N ALA A 576 24.61 -0.81 9.48
CA ALA A 576 25.25 0.10 10.42
C ALA A 576 24.36 0.36 11.64
N ALA A 577 24.94 0.52 12.83
CA ALA A 577 24.21 0.94 14.03
C ALA A 577 24.90 2.15 14.67
N TRP A 578 24.13 2.98 15.38
CA TRP A 578 24.68 3.91 16.36
C TRP A 578 25.18 3.11 17.58
N GLN A 579 26.44 3.31 17.98
CA GLN A 579 27.07 2.61 19.12
C GLN A 579 26.90 1.07 19.06
N PRO A 580 27.33 0.40 17.97
CA PRO A 580 27.04 -1.02 17.74
C PRO A 580 27.58 -1.95 18.83
N ARG A 581 28.76 -1.64 19.41
CA ARG A 581 29.34 -2.46 20.49
C ARG A 581 28.47 -2.43 21.76
N GLU A 582 27.87 -1.29 22.08
CA GLU A 582 26.99 -1.14 23.24
C GLU A 582 25.70 -1.91 23.03
N LEU A 583 25.09 -1.79 21.85
CA LEU A 583 23.91 -2.57 21.46
C LEU A 583 24.17 -4.08 21.54
N LEU A 584 25.25 -4.57 20.94
CA LEU A 584 25.59 -6.00 20.95
C LEU A 584 25.87 -6.53 22.36
N ALA A 585 26.57 -5.74 23.19
CA ALA A 585 26.84 -6.09 24.59
C ALA A 585 25.54 -6.14 25.40
N TRP A 586 24.67 -5.14 25.24
CA TRP A 586 23.38 -5.06 25.92
C TRP A 586 22.46 -6.23 25.54
N LEU A 587 22.36 -6.55 24.24
CA LEU A 587 21.60 -7.70 23.75
C LEU A 587 22.17 -9.01 24.31
N GLY A 588 23.50 -9.14 24.37
CA GLY A 588 24.19 -10.28 24.96
C GLY A 588 23.84 -10.44 26.44
N GLN A 589 23.82 -9.34 27.21
CA GLN A 589 23.40 -9.34 28.61
C GLN A 589 21.95 -9.80 28.77
N GLN A 590 21.03 -9.38 27.89
CA GLN A 590 19.63 -9.82 27.97
C GLN A 590 19.50 -11.35 27.80
N VAL A 591 20.26 -11.93 26.86
CA VAL A 591 20.28 -13.38 26.65
C VAL A 591 20.91 -14.10 27.85
N ASP A 592 21.98 -13.54 28.44
CA ASP A 592 22.65 -14.10 29.62
C ASP A 592 21.74 -14.08 30.86
N GLU A 593 20.87 -13.07 30.98
CA GLU A 593 19.82 -12.97 32.01
C GLU A 593 18.58 -13.84 31.71
N GLY A 594 18.62 -14.65 30.64
CA GLY A 594 17.61 -15.65 30.32
C GLY A 594 16.45 -15.15 29.46
N ARG A 595 16.50 -13.91 28.96
CA ARG A 595 15.51 -13.37 28.03
C ARG A 595 15.73 -13.95 26.63
N LYS A 596 14.64 -14.22 25.90
CA LYS A 596 14.73 -14.72 24.51
C LYS A 596 15.11 -13.59 23.57
N LEU A 597 15.90 -13.88 22.54
CA LEU A 597 16.25 -12.89 21.51
C LEU A 597 15.70 -13.30 20.14
N VAL A 598 14.95 -12.41 19.50
CA VAL A 598 14.43 -12.59 18.14
C VAL A 598 15.14 -11.60 17.23
N ILE A 599 15.90 -12.10 16.25
CA ILE A 599 16.56 -11.30 15.22
C ILE A 599 15.89 -11.63 13.89
N LEU A 600 15.15 -10.67 13.34
CA LEU A 600 14.61 -10.75 11.99
C LEU A 600 15.38 -9.75 11.12
N GLY A 601 15.93 -10.19 10.00
CA GLY A 601 16.90 -9.37 9.26
C GLY A 601 18.33 -9.59 9.76
N GLY A 602 19.16 -8.56 9.64
CA GLY A 602 20.56 -8.62 10.06
C GLY A 602 20.74 -8.35 11.55
N THR A 603 21.97 -8.53 12.04
CA THR A 603 22.36 -8.02 13.38
C THR A 603 22.23 -6.50 13.48
N GLY A 604 22.26 -5.84 12.34
CA GLY A 604 22.23 -4.39 12.19
C GLY A 604 23.49 -3.67 12.66
N ALA A 605 24.44 -4.38 13.27
CA ALA A 605 25.59 -3.81 13.97
C ALA A 605 26.92 -4.28 13.35
N LEU A 606 26.97 -4.38 12.02
CA LEU A 606 28.17 -4.76 11.28
C LEU A 606 29.11 -3.56 11.06
N PHE A 607 28.57 -2.34 11.05
CA PHE A 607 29.32 -1.09 10.90
C PHE A 607 28.91 -0.10 11.99
N ASP A 608 29.83 0.77 12.39
CA ASP A 608 29.52 1.92 13.24
C ASP A 608 29.04 3.08 12.37
N LEU A 609 27.86 3.62 12.68
CA LEU A 609 27.27 4.73 11.92
C LEU A 609 28.09 6.04 12.10
N ALA A 610 28.81 6.19 13.21
CA ALA A 610 29.54 7.42 13.50
C ALA A 610 30.79 7.62 12.63
N ASP A 611 31.49 6.53 12.29
CA ASP A 611 32.75 6.59 11.53
C ASP A 611 32.80 5.63 10.32
N GLY A 612 31.75 4.86 10.07
CA GLY A 612 31.63 3.91 8.96
C GLY A 612 32.48 2.65 9.12
N ARG A 613 33.22 2.49 10.22
CA ARG A 613 34.16 1.38 10.37
C ARG A 613 33.45 0.07 10.67
N PRO A 614 33.96 -1.07 10.17
CA PRO A 614 33.42 -2.38 10.51
C PRO A 614 33.62 -2.66 12.00
N VAL A 615 32.59 -3.25 12.60
CA VAL A 615 32.61 -3.69 13.99
C VAL A 615 33.44 -4.97 14.09
N ASP A 616 34.19 -5.11 15.20
CA ASP A 616 35.03 -6.29 15.42
C ASP A 616 34.20 -7.58 15.31
N ARG A 617 34.68 -8.54 14.51
CA ARG A 617 33.99 -9.84 14.33
C ARG A 617 33.74 -10.57 15.64
N GLU A 618 34.57 -10.32 16.65
CA GLU A 618 34.42 -10.89 18.00
C GLU A 618 33.15 -10.40 18.70
N ALA A 619 32.76 -9.13 18.52
CA ALA A 619 31.55 -8.57 19.16
C ALA A 619 30.28 -9.20 18.57
N VAL A 620 30.18 -9.24 17.24
CA VAL A 620 29.05 -9.87 16.53
C VAL A 620 29.01 -11.37 16.79
N GLY A 621 30.17 -12.05 16.69
CA GLY A 621 30.32 -13.46 17.01
C GLY A 621 29.97 -13.78 18.46
N GLY A 622 30.27 -12.88 19.40
CA GLY A 622 29.95 -13.02 20.83
C GLY A 622 28.45 -13.04 21.10
N LEU A 623 27.65 -12.23 20.41
CA LEU A 623 26.19 -12.29 20.49
C LEU A 623 25.67 -13.58 19.85
N MET A 624 26.11 -13.88 18.62
CA MET A 624 25.64 -15.05 17.87
C MET A 624 25.93 -16.37 18.57
N LYS A 625 27.10 -16.48 19.22
CA LYS A 625 27.48 -17.66 20.00
C LYS A 625 26.53 -17.93 21.16
N ARG A 626 25.92 -16.90 21.77
CA ARG A 626 24.91 -17.08 22.84
C ARG A 626 23.63 -17.75 22.34
N LEU A 627 23.35 -17.68 21.03
CA LEU A 627 22.27 -18.39 20.35
C LEU A 627 22.70 -19.74 19.77
N GLY A 628 23.95 -20.16 19.99
CA GLY A 628 24.53 -21.36 19.37
C GLY A 628 24.80 -21.19 17.87
N LEU A 629 25.02 -19.96 17.41
CA LEU A 629 25.29 -19.62 16.02
C LEU A 629 26.74 -19.18 15.84
N GLU A 630 27.33 -19.51 14.69
CA GLU A 630 28.65 -19.08 14.24
C GLU A 630 28.49 -18.04 13.13
N HIS A 631 28.98 -16.82 13.36
CA HIS A 631 29.03 -15.77 12.34
C HIS A 631 30.37 -15.82 11.58
N ARG A 632 30.33 -16.20 10.30
CA ARG A 632 31.52 -16.37 9.44
C ARG A 632 31.88 -15.14 8.63
N GLY A 633 31.13 -14.04 8.78
CA GLY A 633 31.37 -12.79 8.06
C GLY A 633 30.24 -12.46 7.08
N VAL A 634 30.48 -11.42 6.30
CA VAL A 634 29.54 -10.91 5.28
C VAL A 634 29.58 -11.82 4.05
N ALA A 635 28.42 -12.06 3.45
CA ALA A 635 28.30 -12.85 2.23
C ALA A 635 28.97 -12.14 1.03
N PRO A 636 29.63 -12.88 0.12
CA PRO A 636 30.17 -12.28 -1.11
C PRO A 636 29.03 -11.73 -1.98
N TYR A 637 29.18 -10.51 -2.48
CA TYR A 637 28.20 -9.85 -3.35
C TYR A 637 28.83 -9.52 -4.71
N PRO A 638 28.11 -9.67 -5.83
CA PRO A 638 26.74 -10.19 -5.96
C PRO A 638 26.69 -11.72 -5.84
N VAL A 639 25.59 -12.25 -5.28
CA VAL A 639 25.29 -13.69 -5.33
C VAL A 639 24.38 -13.96 -6.53
N PRO A 640 24.88 -14.57 -7.63
CA PRO A 640 24.10 -14.71 -8.85
C PRO A 640 22.98 -15.76 -8.74
N ARG A 641 23.11 -16.73 -7.84
CA ARG A 641 22.07 -17.74 -7.61
C ARG A 641 22.09 -18.25 -6.18
N ILE A 642 20.92 -18.26 -5.56
CA ILE A 642 20.70 -18.85 -4.24
C ILE A 642 19.82 -20.09 -4.40
N VAL A 643 20.31 -21.22 -3.89
CA VAL A 643 19.61 -22.50 -3.89
C VAL A 643 19.22 -22.86 -2.46
N PRO A 644 17.94 -23.12 -2.16
CA PRO A 644 17.56 -23.63 -0.86
C PRO A 644 18.01 -25.10 -0.73
N LEU A 645 18.82 -25.38 0.29
CA LEU A 645 19.26 -26.73 0.65
C LEU A 645 18.26 -27.45 1.56
N ARG A 646 17.52 -26.67 2.35
CA ARG A 646 16.49 -27.14 3.27
C ARG A 646 15.41 -26.10 3.40
N VAL A 647 14.15 -26.50 3.32
CA VAL A 647 12.98 -25.64 3.56
C VAL A 647 11.99 -26.40 4.43
N ASP A 648 11.88 -26.01 5.70
CA ASP A 648 10.85 -26.49 6.61
C ASP A 648 9.47 -25.91 6.26
N SER A 649 8.40 -26.59 6.66
CA SER A 649 7.03 -26.07 6.57
C SER A 649 6.85 -24.70 7.22
N LEU A 650 7.56 -24.40 8.31
CA LEU A 650 7.48 -23.11 9.00
C LEU A 650 8.17 -21.97 8.24
N ALA A 651 8.92 -22.28 7.18
CA ALA A 651 9.62 -21.31 6.33
C ALA A 651 8.92 -21.11 4.96
N ARG A 652 7.66 -21.54 4.81
CA ARG A 652 6.86 -21.42 3.59
C ARG A 652 5.37 -21.13 3.88
N PHE A 653 5.13 -20.18 4.79
CA PHE A 653 3.80 -19.94 5.38
C PHE A 653 2.77 -19.41 4.38
N GLU A 654 2.85 -18.15 3.95
CA GLU A 654 2.01 -17.61 2.86
C GLU A 654 2.73 -17.65 1.51
N ARG A 655 4.07 -17.56 1.54
CA ARG A 655 4.92 -17.60 0.35
C ARG A 655 6.14 -18.49 0.58
N ALA A 656 6.46 -19.33 -0.39
CA ALA A 656 7.68 -20.13 -0.37
C ALA A 656 8.94 -19.30 -0.70
N PRO A 657 10.11 -19.67 -0.15
CA PRO A 657 11.42 -19.17 -0.59
C PRO A 657 11.63 -19.41 -2.10
N ALA A 658 12.15 -18.40 -2.80
CA ALA A 658 12.51 -18.48 -4.21
C ALA A 658 13.76 -17.64 -4.51
N ASN A 659 14.16 -17.54 -5.78
CA ASN A 659 15.45 -16.98 -6.21
C ASN A 659 15.60 -15.47 -5.92
N GLU A 660 14.55 -14.79 -5.44
CA GLU A 660 14.60 -13.41 -4.97
C GLU A 660 15.24 -13.24 -3.58
N LEU A 661 15.52 -14.32 -2.85
CA LEU A 661 16.19 -14.23 -1.56
C LEU A 661 17.63 -13.76 -1.73
N GLN A 662 18.07 -12.93 -0.80
CA GLN A 662 19.46 -12.51 -0.64
C GLN A 662 19.83 -12.65 0.83
N TYR A 663 21.11 -12.86 1.13
CA TYR A 663 21.59 -12.81 2.51
C TYR A 663 22.86 -11.99 2.59
N THR A 664 22.99 -11.22 3.67
CA THR A 664 24.11 -10.31 3.91
C THR A 664 25.15 -10.92 4.84
N GLU A 665 24.75 -11.84 5.72
CA GLU A 665 25.61 -12.49 6.73
C GLU A 665 25.64 -14.02 6.49
N THR A 666 26.84 -14.59 6.61
CA THR A 666 27.04 -16.04 6.58
C THR A 666 26.96 -16.56 8.01
N ILE A 667 25.82 -17.15 8.36
CA ILE A 667 25.54 -17.73 9.67
C ILE A 667 25.46 -19.24 9.54
N LEU A 668 26.03 -19.98 10.48
CA LEU A 668 25.83 -21.42 10.60
C LEU A 668 25.43 -21.78 12.01
N SER A 669 24.61 -22.80 12.16
CA SER A 669 24.34 -23.35 13.49
C SER A 669 25.58 -24.11 13.98
N ALA A 670 26.11 -23.71 15.14
CA ALA A 670 27.19 -24.41 15.83
C ALA A 670 26.68 -25.42 16.86
N ASP A 671 25.45 -25.22 17.37
CA ASP A 671 24.82 -26.14 18.31
C ASP A 671 23.93 -27.15 17.57
N PRO A 672 24.14 -28.48 17.74
CA PRO A 672 23.27 -29.50 17.15
C PRO A 672 21.84 -29.52 17.74
N ALA A 673 21.60 -28.90 18.89
CA ALA A 673 20.27 -28.77 19.47
C ALA A 673 19.40 -27.71 18.76
N ASN A 674 20.01 -26.82 17.99
CA ASN A 674 19.28 -25.83 17.20
C ASN A 674 18.56 -26.47 16.03
N ARG A 675 17.38 -25.96 15.72
CA ARG A 675 16.59 -26.37 14.55
C ARG A 675 16.85 -25.40 13.41
N VAL A 676 17.61 -25.87 12.42
CA VAL A 676 17.77 -25.16 11.14
C VAL A 676 16.51 -25.41 10.28
N LEU A 677 15.72 -24.37 10.05
CA LEU A 677 14.45 -24.43 9.34
C LEU A 677 14.60 -24.02 7.86
N LEU A 678 15.55 -23.14 7.56
CA LEU A 678 15.92 -22.77 6.19
C LEU A 678 17.44 -22.75 6.09
N ALA A 679 17.99 -23.49 5.12
CA ALA A 679 19.40 -23.41 4.77
C ALA A 679 19.52 -23.06 3.29
N LEU A 680 20.40 -22.11 2.98
CA LEU A 680 20.61 -21.56 1.64
C LEU A 680 22.07 -21.78 1.22
N GLN A 681 22.29 -22.00 -0.07
CA GLN A 681 23.61 -22.03 -0.69
C GLN A 681 23.69 -20.98 -1.79
N ALA A 682 24.70 -20.12 -1.71
CA ALA A 682 25.12 -19.28 -2.82
C ALA A 682 25.97 -20.11 -3.77
N GLU A 683 25.53 -20.23 -5.03
CA GLU A 683 26.38 -20.76 -6.10
C GLU A 683 27.26 -19.62 -6.66
N PRO A 684 28.56 -19.84 -6.84
CA PRO A 684 29.45 -18.83 -7.37
C PRO A 684 29.11 -18.51 -8.82
N GLY A 685 29.27 -17.24 -9.21
CA GLY A 685 29.29 -16.85 -10.62
C GLY A 685 30.51 -17.45 -11.31
N THR A 686 30.42 -17.66 -12.62
CA THR A 686 31.48 -18.28 -13.46
C THR A 686 32.86 -17.63 -13.30
N ASP A 687 32.91 -16.38 -12.83
CA ASP A 687 34.13 -15.57 -12.72
C ASP A 687 34.60 -15.29 -11.28
N SER A 688 33.94 -15.84 -10.24
CA SER A 688 34.11 -15.34 -8.86
C SER A 688 35.25 -15.96 -8.03
N GLY A 689 35.88 -17.06 -8.45
CA GLY A 689 37.00 -17.71 -7.74
C GLY A 689 36.71 -18.24 -6.32
N SER A 690 35.59 -17.84 -5.69
CA SER A 690 35.09 -18.31 -4.42
C SER A 690 34.29 -19.60 -4.59
N GLY A 691 34.51 -20.59 -3.73
CA GLY A 691 33.65 -21.78 -3.66
C GLY A 691 32.22 -21.43 -3.19
N PRO A 692 31.26 -22.36 -3.32
CA PRO A 692 29.89 -22.10 -2.88
C PRO A 692 29.83 -21.84 -1.37
N SER A 693 29.06 -20.82 -0.96
CA SER A 693 28.89 -20.44 0.45
C SER A 693 27.53 -20.89 0.97
N ARG A 694 27.49 -21.53 2.14
CA ARG A 694 26.26 -21.97 2.81
C ARG A 694 25.94 -21.05 3.99
N THR A 695 24.66 -20.74 4.17
CA THR A 695 24.13 -20.04 5.35
C THR A 695 22.87 -20.75 5.88
N ASP A 696 22.74 -20.85 7.20
CA ASP A 696 21.53 -21.31 7.88
C ASP A 696 20.65 -20.08 8.15
N ALA A 697 19.77 -19.79 7.19
CA ALA A 697 19.05 -18.52 7.07
C ALA A 697 17.81 -18.39 7.96
N LEU A 698 17.30 -19.49 8.53
CA LEU A 698 16.28 -19.47 9.58
C LEU A 698 16.62 -20.53 10.62
N VAL A 699 16.89 -20.10 11.84
CA VAL A 699 17.31 -20.99 12.94
C VAL A 699 16.51 -20.68 14.20
N LEU A 700 15.89 -21.72 14.76
CA LEU A 700 15.24 -21.66 16.07
C LEU A 700 16.12 -22.38 17.10
N SER A 701 16.47 -21.67 18.16
CA SER A 701 17.23 -22.18 19.31
C SER A 701 16.38 -22.11 20.58
N SER A 702 16.86 -22.72 21.67
CA SER A 702 16.22 -22.58 22.99
C SER A 702 16.30 -21.16 23.56
N ARG A 703 17.19 -20.31 23.03
CA ARG A 703 17.46 -18.94 23.52
C ARG A 703 16.97 -17.84 22.58
N GLY A 704 16.61 -18.18 21.34
CA GLY A 704 16.25 -17.17 20.36
C GLY A 704 15.90 -17.72 18.98
N LEU A 705 15.41 -16.82 18.14
CA LEU A 705 15.08 -17.04 16.74
C LEU A 705 15.92 -16.10 15.89
N TYR A 706 16.57 -16.64 14.86
CA TYR A 706 17.30 -15.86 13.86
C TYR A 706 16.70 -16.11 12.48
N ALA A 707 16.40 -15.04 11.74
CA ALA A 707 15.99 -15.10 10.34
C ALA A 707 16.77 -14.05 9.54
N SER A 708 17.56 -14.47 8.55
CA SER A 708 18.33 -13.57 7.69
C SER A 708 17.44 -12.54 6.95
N PRO A 709 18.01 -11.44 6.43
CA PRO A 709 17.26 -10.48 5.59
C PRO A 709 16.47 -11.16 4.47
N GLY A 710 15.27 -10.66 4.22
CA GLY A 710 14.33 -11.22 3.26
C GLY A 710 13.70 -12.56 3.64
N VAL A 711 14.14 -13.26 4.69
CA VAL A 711 13.57 -14.58 5.04
C VAL A 711 12.22 -14.47 5.72
N ALA A 712 11.99 -13.44 6.55
CA ALA A 712 10.76 -13.31 7.33
C ALA A 712 9.53 -12.99 6.47
N TYR A 713 9.68 -12.13 5.46
CA TYR A 713 8.58 -11.69 4.59
C TYR A 713 9.06 -11.35 3.18
N TYR A 714 8.09 -11.27 2.26
CA TYR A 714 8.25 -10.75 0.91
C TYR A 714 7.53 -9.40 0.79
N HIS A 715 8.15 -8.49 0.04
CA HIS A 715 7.58 -7.20 -0.32
C HIS A 715 7.81 -6.95 -1.81
N ASP A 716 6.75 -6.66 -2.54
CA ASP A 716 6.83 -6.14 -3.90
C ASP A 716 6.78 -4.61 -3.87
N PRO A 717 7.87 -3.89 -4.18
CA PRO A 717 7.89 -2.44 -4.12
C PRO A 717 7.02 -1.77 -5.20
N VAL A 718 6.61 -2.49 -6.25
CA VAL A 718 5.76 -1.96 -7.32
C VAL A 718 4.29 -1.98 -6.92
N THR A 719 3.82 -3.14 -6.46
CA THR A 719 2.41 -3.33 -6.08
C THR A 719 2.15 -3.07 -4.59
N ASN A 720 3.21 -2.85 -3.81
CA ASN A 720 3.22 -2.79 -2.35
C ASN A 720 2.64 -4.05 -1.67
N ARG A 721 2.55 -5.17 -2.39
CA ARG A 721 2.04 -6.43 -1.83
C ARG A 721 3.06 -7.01 -0.87
N ARG A 722 2.58 -7.44 0.30
CA ARG A 722 3.38 -8.06 1.36
C ARG A 722 2.84 -9.44 1.67
N GLN A 723 3.73 -10.40 1.94
CA GLN A 723 3.37 -11.77 2.32
C GLN A 723 4.37 -12.34 3.32
N LEU A 724 3.90 -13.04 4.35
CA LEU A 724 4.76 -13.71 5.32
C LEU A 724 5.35 -14.98 4.73
N ARG A 725 6.67 -15.14 4.88
CA ARG A 725 7.37 -16.38 4.51
C ARG A 725 7.46 -17.34 5.69
N ILE A 726 7.52 -16.81 6.91
CA ILE A 726 7.60 -17.60 8.15
C ILE A 726 6.23 -17.72 8.85
N ASP A 727 5.95 -18.86 9.48
CA ASP A 727 4.82 -18.98 10.41
C ASP A 727 5.24 -18.40 11.76
N ALA A 728 5.14 -17.08 11.87
CA ALA A 728 5.51 -16.35 13.09
C ALA A 728 4.71 -16.82 14.32
N PHE A 729 3.45 -17.24 14.14
CA PHE A 729 2.62 -17.74 15.25
C PHE A 729 3.23 -18.99 15.87
N ALA A 730 3.61 -19.97 15.04
CA ALA A 730 4.20 -21.22 15.52
C ALA A 730 5.60 -21.02 16.12
N LEU A 731 6.45 -20.22 15.46
CA LEU A 731 7.83 -19.98 15.91
C LEU A 731 7.88 -19.23 17.25
N LEU A 732 7.06 -18.19 17.39
CA LEU A 732 6.98 -17.42 18.64
C LEU A 732 6.30 -18.22 19.75
N ALA A 733 5.28 -19.04 19.42
CA ALA A 733 4.65 -19.91 20.41
C ALA A 733 5.63 -20.93 21.01
N GLU A 734 6.52 -21.49 20.18
CA GLU A 734 7.56 -22.41 20.64
C GLU A 734 8.63 -21.66 21.46
N LEU A 735 9.15 -20.54 20.95
CA LEU A 735 10.23 -19.79 21.61
C LEU A 735 9.83 -19.26 22.99
N PHE A 736 8.60 -18.75 23.12
CA PHE A 736 8.07 -18.17 24.36
C PHE A 736 7.19 -19.16 25.17
N GLU A 737 7.25 -20.45 24.84
CA GLU A 737 6.55 -21.53 25.54
C GLU A 737 5.03 -21.26 25.69
N CYS A 738 4.42 -20.59 24.71
CA CYS A 738 3.01 -20.21 24.75
C CYS A 738 2.08 -21.42 24.65
N SER A 739 2.53 -22.54 24.06
CA SER A 739 1.76 -23.78 24.00
C SER A 739 1.54 -24.45 25.37
N ALA A 740 2.28 -24.03 26.39
CA ALA A 740 2.22 -24.57 27.76
C ALA A 740 1.42 -23.68 28.73
N ARG A 741 0.70 -22.67 28.23
CA ARG A 741 -0.10 -21.72 29.03
C ARG A 741 -1.34 -21.24 28.27
N PRO A 742 -2.40 -20.79 28.98
CA PRO A 742 -3.49 -20.07 28.34
C PRO A 742 -3.08 -18.63 27.97
N ALA A 743 -3.80 -18.04 27.01
CA ALA A 743 -3.67 -16.64 26.59
C ALA A 743 -5.01 -15.91 26.77
N PRO A 744 -5.04 -14.65 27.23
CA PRO A 744 -6.25 -13.84 27.17
C PRO A 744 -6.75 -13.68 25.73
N ASP A 745 -8.08 -13.57 25.55
CA ASP A 745 -8.70 -13.50 24.23
C ASP A 745 -9.89 -12.52 24.21
N VAL A 746 -9.84 -11.52 23.32
CA VAL A 746 -10.93 -10.56 23.08
C VAL A 746 -11.77 -10.92 21.84
N THR A 747 -11.31 -11.88 21.04
CA THR A 747 -11.98 -12.34 19.82
C THR A 747 -13.16 -13.26 20.12
N THR A 748 -13.27 -13.72 21.36
CA THR A 748 -14.26 -14.70 21.83
C THR A 748 -14.94 -14.23 23.10
N THR A 749 -16.28 -14.26 23.12
CA THR A 749 -17.09 -13.96 24.30
C THR A 749 -18.09 -15.10 24.53
N CYS A 750 -18.05 -15.70 25.72
CA CYS A 750 -18.91 -16.85 26.09
C CYS A 750 -18.86 -18.00 25.08
N GLY A 751 -17.65 -18.38 24.65
CA GLY A 751 -17.40 -19.50 23.73
C GLY A 751 -17.70 -19.24 22.25
N LEU A 752 -18.36 -18.13 21.91
CA LEU A 752 -18.65 -17.73 20.52
C LEU A 752 -17.76 -16.56 20.08
N ARG A 753 -17.56 -16.40 18.77
CA ARG A 753 -16.80 -15.27 18.25
C ARG A 753 -17.50 -13.94 18.61
N THR A 754 -16.74 -12.99 19.12
CA THR A 754 -17.22 -11.63 19.41
C THR A 754 -17.66 -10.95 18.11
N ALA A 755 -18.84 -10.35 18.10
CA ALA A 755 -19.31 -9.48 17.03
C ALA A 755 -19.38 -8.03 17.53
N LEU A 756 -18.76 -7.11 16.80
CA LEU A 756 -18.71 -5.69 17.13
C LEU A 756 -19.34 -4.89 16.00
N VAL A 757 -20.50 -4.27 16.25
CA VAL A 757 -21.17 -3.40 15.28
C VAL A 757 -21.05 -1.96 15.73
N HIS A 758 -20.45 -1.12 14.90
CA HIS A 758 -20.32 0.31 15.21
C HIS A 758 -20.44 1.19 13.98
N VAL A 759 -20.95 2.41 14.22
CA VAL A 759 -21.29 3.37 13.18
C VAL A 759 -20.64 4.71 13.45
N ASP A 760 -19.96 5.23 12.45
CA ASP A 760 -19.38 6.57 12.47
C ASP A 760 -20.42 7.61 12.03
N GLY A 761 -20.30 8.81 12.61
CA GLY A 761 -21.31 9.86 12.52
C GLY A 761 -21.53 10.44 11.13
N ASP A 762 -20.66 10.12 10.17
CA ASP A 762 -20.68 10.67 8.81
C ASP A 762 -21.96 10.33 8.05
N GLY A 763 -22.55 11.37 7.47
CA GLY A 763 -23.60 11.25 6.49
C GLY A 763 -24.97 10.87 7.04
N ALA A 764 -25.20 11.00 8.34
CA ALA A 764 -26.50 10.77 8.95
C ALA A 764 -27.62 11.59 8.28
N ALA A 765 -27.35 12.86 7.99
CA ALA A 765 -28.28 13.77 7.32
C ALA A 765 -28.33 13.64 5.80
N ASN A 766 -27.48 12.81 5.18
CA ASN A 766 -27.38 12.72 3.73
C ASN A 766 -28.69 12.24 3.11
N ALA A 767 -29.05 12.82 1.96
CA ALA A 767 -30.17 12.37 1.16
C ALA A 767 -29.94 10.91 0.71
N THR A 768 -31.02 10.14 0.61
CA THR A 768 -30.97 8.74 0.18
C THR A 768 -31.78 8.55 -1.11
N SER A 769 -31.27 7.69 -2.00
CA SER A 769 -32.01 7.23 -3.17
C SER A 769 -32.95 6.05 -2.86
N VAL A 770 -32.93 5.54 -1.62
CA VAL A 770 -33.85 4.49 -1.16
C VAL A 770 -35.24 5.09 -1.00
N ARG A 771 -36.20 4.59 -1.78
CA ARG A 771 -37.58 5.09 -1.79
C ARG A 771 -38.24 4.92 -0.41
N GLY A 772 -38.95 5.96 0.04
CA GLY A 772 -39.76 5.94 1.26
C GLY A 772 -39.05 6.44 2.52
N TYR A 773 -37.82 6.95 2.40
CA TYR A 773 -37.05 7.53 3.50
C TYR A 773 -36.54 8.93 3.14
N ALA A 774 -36.51 9.84 4.12
CA ALA A 774 -36.08 11.22 3.92
C ALA A 774 -34.55 11.36 3.88
N ASN A 775 -33.84 10.57 4.69
CA ASN A 775 -32.38 10.60 4.78
C ASN A 775 -31.82 9.22 5.16
N CYS A 776 -30.48 9.12 5.13
CA CYS A 776 -29.75 7.89 5.44
C CYS A 776 -30.00 7.40 6.88
N LEU A 777 -30.04 8.29 7.88
CA LEU A 777 -30.32 7.92 9.26
C LEU A 777 -31.70 7.26 9.41
N GLU A 778 -32.73 7.80 8.77
CA GLU A 778 -34.08 7.23 8.79
C GLU A 778 -34.13 5.86 8.11
N ALA A 779 -33.47 5.72 6.96
CA ALA A 779 -33.35 4.45 6.24
C ALA A 779 -32.69 3.36 7.08
N VAL A 780 -31.50 3.62 7.64
CA VAL A 780 -30.79 2.63 8.48
C VAL A 780 -31.57 2.34 9.75
N THR A 781 -32.14 3.35 10.41
CA THR A 781 -32.91 3.15 11.65
C THR A 781 -34.11 2.25 11.42
N ARG A 782 -34.93 2.52 10.40
CA ARG A 782 -36.17 1.76 10.18
C ARG A 782 -35.95 0.40 9.53
N ARG A 783 -34.91 0.25 8.70
CA ARG A 783 -34.66 -0.99 7.96
C ARG A 783 -33.71 -1.95 8.69
N ILE A 784 -32.76 -1.43 9.46
CA ILE A 784 -31.71 -2.22 10.09
C ILE A 784 -31.90 -2.26 11.60
N PHE A 785 -31.89 -1.12 12.29
CA PHE A 785 -31.80 -1.10 13.76
C PHE A 785 -33.11 -1.38 14.49
N ALA A 786 -34.22 -0.76 14.09
CA ALA A 786 -35.52 -0.95 14.73
C ALA A 786 -36.06 -2.40 14.60
N PRO A 787 -35.98 -3.09 13.44
CA PRO A 787 -36.51 -4.44 13.30
C PRO A 787 -35.56 -5.51 13.85
N HIS A 788 -34.32 -5.17 14.20
CA HIS A 788 -33.30 -6.15 14.59
C HIS A 788 -32.59 -5.75 15.88
N ARG A 789 -32.81 -6.53 16.94
CA ARG A 789 -32.22 -6.33 18.27
C ARG A 789 -30.78 -6.83 18.35
N LEU A 790 -29.88 -6.16 17.65
CA LEU A 790 -28.44 -6.43 17.68
C LEU A 790 -27.72 -5.25 18.34
N GLU A 791 -26.89 -5.52 19.35
CA GLU A 791 -26.17 -4.44 20.04
C GLU A 791 -25.23 -3.72 19.09
N THR A 792 -25.44 -2.41 18.98
CA THR A 792 -24.73 -1.55 18.03
C THR A 792 -24.37 -0.24 18.71
N THR A 793 -23.13 0.21 18.53
CA THR A 793 -22.71 1.54 19.00
C THR A 793 -22.81 2.54 17.85
N VAL A 794 -23.59 3.61 18.02
CA VAL A 794 -23.79 4.63 16.98
C VAL A 794 -23.29 5.97 17.48
N SER A 795 -22.34 6.54 16.76
CA SER A 795 -21.80 7.88 17.04
C SER A 795 -22.45 8.95 16.16
N PHE A 796 -22.41 10.21 16.61
CA PHE A 796 -22.75 11.38 15.80
C PHE A 796 -21.73 12.48 15.97
N ILE A 797 -21.62 13.33 14.96
CA ILE A 797 -20.89 14.60 15.04
C ILE A 797 -21.73 15.54 15.91
N ALA A 798 -21.23 15.87 17.10
CA ALA A 798 -22.06 16.49 18.13
C ALA A 798 -22.62 17.87 17.72
N SER A 799 -21.90 18.63 16.89
CA SER A 799 -22.37 19.94 16.41
C SER A 799 -23.53 19.85 15.41
N GLU A 800 -23.76 18.69 14.77
CA GLU A 800 -24.93 18.48 13.91
C GLU A 800 -26.22 18.22 14.67
N LEU A 801 -26.10 17.86 15.96
CA LEU A 801 -27.22 17.65 16.85
C LEU A 801 -27.48 18.86 17.77
N ASP A 802 -26.68 19.94 17.65
CA ASP A 802 -26.83 21.13 18.48
C ASP A 802 -28.11 21.89 18.10
N PRO A 803 -29.11 22.00 18.99
CA PRO A 803 -30.36 22.69 18.71
C PRO A 803 -30.19 24.21 18.51
N ARG A 804 -29.02 24.78 18.87
CA ARG A 804 -28.71 26.20 18.63
C ARG A 804 -28.37 26.48 17.17
N ARG A 805 -28.06 25.45 16.37
CA ARG A 805 -27.76 25.58 14.94
C ARG A 805 -29.04 25.50 14.10
N PRO A 806 -29.25 26.41 13.13
CA PRO A 806 -30.39 26.32 12.22
C PRO A 806 -30.38 25.00 11.41
N GLY A 807 -31.55 24.38 11.23
CA GLY A 807 -31.70 23.20 10.37
C GLY A 807 -31.38 21.84 10.99
N THR A 808 -30.84 21.78 12.22
CA THR A 808 -30.41 20.53 12.87
C THR A 808 -31.52 19.79 13.63
N ARG A 809 -32.69 20.42 13.84
CA ARG A 809 -33.75 19.90 14.70
C ARG A 809 -34.27 18.52 14.26
N ALA A 810 -34.53 18.33 12.97
CA ALA A 810 -35.06 17.07 12.45
C ALA A 810 -34.06 15.91 12.61
N LEU A 811 -32.77 16.17 12.34
CA LEU A 811 -31.71 15.18 12.55
C LEU A 811 -31.57 14.82 14.03
N ARG A 812 -31.61 15.82 14.91
CA ARG A 812 -31.58 15.61 16.36
C ARG A 812 -32.76 14.77 16.85
N GLU A 813 -33.98 15.04 16.39
CA GLU A 813 -35.16 14.26 16.75
C GLU A 813 -35.05 12.80 16.25
N ALA A 814 -34.51 12.58 15.05
CA ALA A 814 -34.24 11.25 14.52
C ALA A 814 -33.15 10.50 15.32
N ALA A 815 -32.05 11.18 15.68
CA ALA A 815 -31.00 10.62 16.52
C ALA A 815 -31.52 10.24 17.92
N LEU A 816 -32.35 11.09 18.53
CA LEU A 816 -33.02 10.77 19.80
C LEU A 816 -33.98 9.59 19.66
N ALA A 817 -34.69 9.46 18.54
CA ALA A 817 -35.55 8.30 18.29
C ALA A 817 -34.73 7.00 18.15
N LEU A 818 -33.56 7.05 17.50
CA LEU A 818 -32.63 5.94 17.43
C LEU A 818 -32.12 5.55 18.83
N TYR A 819 -31.68 6.52 19.64
CA TYR A 819 -31.16 6.26 20.99
C TYR A 819 -32.20 5.83 22.03
N ARG A 820 -33.50 5.86 21.68
CA ARG A 820 -34.54 5.22 22.51
C ARG A 820 -34.56 3.71 22.34
N LEU A 821 -33.91 3.15 21.32
CA LEU A 821 -33.78 1.71 21.15
C LEU A 821 -32.78 1.15 22.20
N PRO A 822 -33.17 0.22 23.08
CA PRO A 822 -32.32 -0.24 24.18
C PRO A 822 -31.01 -0.92 23.77
N TRP A 823 -30.95 -1.46 22.54
CA TRP A 823 -29.77 -2.13 21.98
C TRP A 823 -28.84 -1.19 21.22
N ILE A 824 -29.10 0.13 21.24
CA ILE A 824 -28.22 1.13 20.64
C ILE A 824 -27.43 1.86 21.73
N GLU A 825 -26.10 1.71 21.70
CA GLU A 825 -25.18 2.46 22.56
C GLU A 825 -24.84 3.80 21.90
N PRO A 826 -25.04 4.95 22.57
CA PRO A 826 -24.62 6.25 22.06
C PRO A 826 -23.10 6.46 22.17
N ALA A 827 -22.51 7.05 21.14
CA ALA A 827 -21.11 7.43 21.07
C ALA A 827 -20.93 8.86 20.52
N SER A 828 -19.74 9.43 20.67
CA SER A 828 -19.37 10.72 20.07
C SER A 828 -18.40 10.53 18.91
N HIS A 829 -18.58 11.32 17.84
CA HIS A 829 -17.68 11.36 16.68
C HIS A 829 -17.03 12.74 16.51
N GLY A 830 -16.62 13.33 17.64
CA GLY A 830 -16.09 14.69 17.67
C GLY A 830 -17.18 15.76 17.69
N TRP A 831 -16.74 17.00 17.89
CA TRP A 831 -17.61 18.17 17.80
C TRP A 831 -17.69 18.67 16.36
N SER A 832 -16.55 18.83 15.70
CA SER A 832 -16.45 19.36 14.34
C SER A 832 -16.01 18.34 13.29
N HIS A 833 -15.74 17.08 13.66
CA HIS A 833 -15.16 16.08 12.76
C HIS A 833 -13.77 16.47 12.21
N PRO A 834 -12.72 16.45 13.06
CA PRO A 834 -11.35 16.59 12.57
C PRO A 834 -11.01 15.50 11.56
N PHE A 835 -10.54 15.89 10.37
CA PHE A 835 -10.12 14.95 9.33
C PHE A 835 -8.71 14.42 9.60
N ASP A 836 -7.79 15.30 9.97
CA ASP A 836 -6.43 14.96 10.41
C ASP A 836 -6.24 15.49 11.83
N TRP A 837 -6.07 14.59 12.79
CA TRP A 837 -5.89 14.92 14.19
C TRP A 837 -4.49 15.45 14.49
N ARG A 838 -3.47 15.08 13.70
CA ARG A 838 -2.10 15.61 13.84
C ARG A 838 -1.98 17.00 13.22
N ASN A 839 -2.82 17.31 12.22
CA ASN A 839 -2.88 18.61 11.59
C ASN A 839 -4.32 19.18 11.53
N PRO A 840 -4.85 19.67 12.67
CA PRO A 840 -6.23 20.17 12.74
C PRO A 840 -6.48 21.44 11.91
N GLN A 841 -5.43 22.15 11.49
CA GLN A 841 -5.57 23.30 10.57
C GLN A 841 -5.99 22.84 9.16
N VAL A 842 -5.40 21.75 8.66
CA VAL A 842 -5.81 21.11 7.39
C VAL A 842 -7.27 20.66 7.47
N SER A 843 -7.72 20.17 8.63
CA SER A 843 -9.13 19.80 8.85
C SER A 843 -10.08 20.99 8.64
N SER A 844 -9.67 22.19 9.09
CA SER A 844 -10.47 23.42 8.95
C SER A 844 -10.60 23.87 7.48
N GLU A 845 -9.52 23.74 6.69
CA GLU A 845 -9.51 24.08 5.27
C GLU A 845 -10.28 23.07 4.39
N VAL A 846 -10.16 21.77 4.70
CA VAL A 846 -10.88 20.70 3.99
C VAL A 846 -12.39 20.79 4.23
N ALA A 847 -12.80 21.10 5.47
CA ALA A 847 -14.18 21.34 5.85
C ALA A 847 -14.78 22.58 5.14
N ALA A 848 -14.00 23.67 5.03
CA ALA A 848 -14.42 24.87 4.29
C ALA A 848 -14.58 24.63 2.76
N ARG A 849 -13.79 23.72 2.17
CA ARG A 849 -13.83 23.39 0.73
C ARG A 849 -14.98 22.46 0.30
N HIS A 850 -15.59 21.73 1.23
CA HIS A 850 -16.64 20.72 0.93
C HIS A 850 -18.07 21.23 1.14
N ASP A 851 -18.28 22.52 1.39
CA ASP A 851 -19.58 23.07 1.83
C ASP A 851 -20.12 22.32 3.07
N SER A 852 -19.17 21.76 3.82
CA SER A 852 -19.46 20.99 4.99
C SER A 852 -19.72 21.94 6.16
N PRO A 853 -20.78 21.74 6.97
CA PRO A 853 -21.08 22.58 8.14
C PRO A 853 -20.00 22.55 9.24
N TYR A 854 -18.93 21.76 9.04
CA TYR A 854 -17.84 21.47 9.98
C TYR A 854 -16.78 22.59 10.08
N GLY A 855 -16.59 23.44 9.06
CA GLY A 855 -15.41 24.33 8.93
C GLY A 855 -15.41 25.63 9.74
N LEU A 856 -16.37 25.85 10.64
CA LEU A 856 -16.58 27.14 11.32
C LEU A 856 -16.31 27.13 12.83
N LEU A 857 -15.81 26.03 13.40
CA LEU A 857 -15.71 25.84 14.84
C LEU A 857 -14.25 25.60 15.21
N GLY A 858 -13.61 26.57 15.87
CA GLY A 858 -12.20 26.46 16.26
C GLY A 858 -11.90 25.16 17.02
N PHE A 859 -10.90 24.42 16.55
CA PHE A 859 -10.49 23.14 17.12
C PHE A 859 -9.85 23.33 18.51
N THR A 860 -10.38 22.64 19.52
CA THR A 860 -9.73 22.45 20.82
C THR A 860 -10.03 21.05 21.34
N LEU A 861 -9.08 20.41 22.03
CA LEU A 861 -9.30 19.06 22.61
C LEU A 861 -10.45 19.06 23.63
N GLU A 862 -10.59 20.15 24.37
CA GLU A 862 -11.68 20.33 25.32
C GLU A 862 -13.04 20.22 24.63
N GLN A 863 -13.23 20.93 23.52
CA GLN A 863 -14.49 20.92 22.77
C GLN A 863 -14.68 19.62 21.99
N GLU A 864 -13.64 19.15 21.28
CA GLU A 864 -13.72 17.99 20.40
C GLU A 864 -13.91 16.69 21.16
N LEU A 865 -13.26 16.50 22.31
CA LEU A 865 -13.35 15.28 23.10
C LEU A 865 -14.36 15.43 24.23
N ARG A 866 -14.07 16.25 25.25
CA ARG A 866 -14.94 16.34 26.44
C ARG A 866 -16.30 16.96 26.12
N GLY A 867 -16.30 18.09 25.43
CA GLY A 867 -17.52 18.84 25.08
C GLY A 867 -18.47 18.03 24.20
N SER A 868 -17.95 17.32 23.20
CA SER A 868 -18.76 16.45 22.32
C SER A 868 -19.38 15.28 23.10
N VAL A 869 -18.58 14.60 23.94
CA VAL A 869 -19.05 13.51 24.81
C VAL A 869 -20.13 14.00 25.78
N GLU A 870 -19.95 15.16 26.40
CA GLU A 870 -20.96 15.76 27.27
C GLU A 870 -22.27 16.08 26.56
N VAL A 871 -22.21 16.49 25.29
CA VAL A 871 -23.41 16.74 24.48
C VAL A 871 -24.18 15.44 24.28
N MET A 872 -23.49 14.37 23.87
CA MET A 872 -24.11 13.05 23.70
C MET A 872 -24.67 12.50 25.01
N ALA A 873 -23.93 12.68 26.12
CA ALA A 873 -24.38 12.31 27.45
C ALA A 873 -25.66 13.06 27.85
N ARG A 874 -25.71 14.37 27.68
CA ARG A 874 -26.92 15.19 27.93
C ARG A 874 -28.09 14.81 27.04
N LEU A 875 -27.85 14.49 25.77
CA LEU A 875 -28.91 14.08 24.84
C LEU A 875 -29.55 12.74 25.23
N THR A 876 -28.77 11.84 25.83
CA THR A 876 -29.21 10.47 26.13
C THR A 876 -29.53 10.24 27.61
N GLY A 877 -29.25 11.22 28.48
CA GLY A 877 -29.42 11.08 29.93
C GLY A 877 -28.36 10.19 30.58
N ARG A 878 -27.28 9.88 29.88
CA ARG A 878 -26.17 9.04 30.37
C ARG A 878 -25.07 9.88 31.02
N LYS A 879 -24.17 9.22 31.73
CA LYS A 879 -22.96 9.87 32.27
C LYS A 879 -21.91 10.04 31.14
N PRO A 880 -21.12 11.14 31.14
CA PRO A 880 -20.06 11.34 30.15
C PRO A 880 -19.10 10.14 30.02
N GLY A 881 -18.66 9.54 31.13
CA GLY A 881 -17.78 8.36 31.11
C GLY A 881 -18.39 7.08 30.56
N GLU A 882 -19.69 7.07 30.22
CA GLU A 882 -20.36 5.94 29.57
C GLU A 882 -20.46 6.10 28.04
N ILE A 883 -20.04 7.24 27.49
CA ILE A 883 -20.09 7.54 26.06
C ILE A 883 -18.71 7.28 25.46
N PRO A 884 -18.52 6.20 24.69
CA PRO A 884 -17.28 5.99 23.95
C PRO A 884 -17.11 7.05 22.85
N PHE A 885 -15.87 7.24 22.43
CA PHE A 885 -15.49 8.16 21.37
C PHE A 885 -14.96 7.40 20.15
N HIS A 886 -15.42 7.77 18.97
CA HIS A 886 -14.95 7.24 17.70
C HIS A 886 -14.05 8.29 17.05
N TRP A 887 -12.76 8.00 16.87
CA TRP A 887 -11.86 8.92 16.18
C TRP A 887 -12.36 9.17 14.76
N SER A 888 -12.48 10.45 14.38
CA SER A 888 -12.94 10.87 13.06
C SER A 888 -11.79 10.93 12.04
N GLY A 889 -12.16 10.93 10.76
CA GLY A 889 -11.25 11.15 9.64
C GLY A 889 -10.16 10.08 9.53
N ALA A 890 -8.90 10.49 9.44
CA ALA A 890 -7.73 9.63 9.32
C ALA A 890 -7.47 8.77 10.58
N CYS A 891 -8.22 8.98 11.68
CA CYS A 891 -8.09 8.20 12.91
C CYS A 891 -6.64 8.15 13.44
N ASN A 892 -5.91 9.26 13.31
CA ASN A 892 -4.47 9.36 13.55
C ASN A 892 -4.08 10.24 14.77
N PRO A 893 -4.79 10.18 15.91
CA PRO A 893 -4.49 11.06 17.05
C PRO A 893 -3.02 10.98 17.50
N SER A 894 -2.51 12.11 17.97
CA SER A 894 -1.19 12.22 18.60
C SER A 894 -1.19 11.67 20.03
N GLU A 895 0.00 11.46 20.60
CA GLU A 895 0.17 10.99 21.98
C GLU A 895 -0.59 11.87 22.98
N ASP A 896 -0.42 13.20 22.91
CA ASP A 896 -1.09 14.15 23.81
C ASP A 896 -2.62 14.07 23.74
N GLN A 897 -3.17 13.76 22.56
CA GLN A 897 -4.61 13.67 22.35
C GLN A 897 -5.18 12.38 22.98
N ILE A 898 -4.46 11.27 22.85
CA ILE A 898 -4.81 10.01 23.51
C ILE A 898 -4.67 10.17 25.03
N ALA A 899 -3.59 10.78 25.49
CA ALA A 899 -3.36 11.07 26.92
C ALA A 899 -4.47 11.96 27.51
N PHE A 900 -4.93 12.96 26.76
CA PHE A 900 -6.05 13.81 27.15
C PHE A 900 -7.34 12.99 27.30
N ALA A 901 -7.69 12.17 26.30
CA ALA A 901 -8.88 11.32 26.35
C ALA A 901 -8.85 10.36 27.55
N ARG A 902 -7.72 9.69 27.78
CA ARG A 902 -7.50 8.80 28.91
C ARG A 902 -7.68 9.53 30.26
N THR A 903 -7.07 10.71 30.40
CA THR A 903 -7.18 11.51 31.64
C THR A 903 -8.60 12.04 31.86
N ALA A 904 -9.35 12.27 30.78
CA ALA A 904 -10.75 12.63 30.82
C ALA A 904 -11.71 11.44 31.07
N GLY A 905 -11.20 10.20 31.14
CA GLY A 905 -12.02 9.00 31.27
C GLY A 905 -12.84 8.67 30.02
N ILE A 906 -12.37 9.08 28.84
CA ILE A 906 -13.03 8.85 27.55
C ILE A 906 -12.34 7.68 26.87
N ALA A 907 -13.09 6.59 26.69
CA ALA A 907 -12.61 5.41 25.98
C ALA A 907 -12.80 5.59 24.47
N CYS A 908 -11.73 5.39 23.68
CA CYS A 908 -11.73 5.69 22.25
C CYS A 908 -11.48 4.46 21.37
N LEU A 909 -12.17 4.40 20.23
CA LEU A 909 -12.00 3.41 19.15
C LEU A 909 -11.75 4.14 17.81
N ASN A 910 -11.25 3.40 16.82
CA ASN A 910 -11.17 3.66 15.38
C ASN A 910 -9.74 3.58 14.83
N GLY A 911 -9.61 3.46 13.51
CA GLY A 911 -8.36 3.28 12.78
C GLY A 911 -7.94 1.81 12.63
N GLY A 912 -6.89 1.59 11.84
CA GLY A 912 -6.32 0.26 11.57
C GLY A 912 -6.84 -0.34 10.27
N ASP A 913 -8.16 -0.24 10.03
CA ASP A 913 -8.86 -0.58 8.78
C ASP A 913 -8.34 -1.84 8.05
N GLY A 914 -7.97 -2.85 8.84
CA GLY A 914 -7.37 -4.07 8.31
C GLY A 914 -8.41 -4.93 7.58
N ARG A 915 -8.02 -5.50 6.45
CA ARG A 915 -8.83 -6.47 5.69
C ARG A 915 -7.95 -7.56 5.12
N CYS A 916 -8.50 -8.75 4.99
CA CYS A 916 -7.84 -9.88 4.34
C CYS A 916 -8.87 -10.58 3.43
N ASP A 917 -8.70 -10.47 2.13
CA ASP A 917 -9.64 -10.99 1.13
C ASP A 917 -8.90 -11.37 -0.15
N GLU A 918 -9.63 -11.59 -1.24
CA GLU A 918 -9.06 -12.02 -2.52
C GLU A 918 -8.08 -11.00 -3.13
N TYR A 919 -8.23 -9.71 -2.82
CA TYR A 919 -7.34 -8.67 -3.32
C TYR A 919 -6.17 -8.43 -2.34
N TYR A 920 -6.48 -8.38 -1.05
CA TYR A 920 -5.52 -8.27 0.05
C TYR A 920 -5.24 -9.64 0.67
N ASP A 921 -4.74 -10.57 -0.13
CA ASP A 921 -4.54 -11.99 0.23
C ASP A 921 -3.28 -12.22 1.08
N SER A 922 -3.24 -11.61 2.26
CA SER A 922 -2.20 -11.84 3.27
C SER A 922 -2.65 -11.32 4.64
N LEU A 923 -2.23 -12.00 5.70
CA LEU A 923 -2.39 -11.56 7.09
C LEU A 923 -1.65 -10.25 7.39
N THR A 924 -0.67 -9.86 6.57
CA THR A 924 0.04 -8.57 6.68
C THR A 924 -0.85 -7.34 6.43
N ASN A 925 -2.09 -7.55 5.97
CA ASN A 925 -3.10 -6.51 5.79
C ASN A 925 -4.08 -6.41 6.97
N LEU A 926 -3.94 -7.26 8.00
CA LEU A 926 -4.70 -7.15 9.24
C LEU A 926 -3.90 -6.34 10.26
N ALA A 927 -4.47 -5.25 10.76
CA ALA A 927 -3.88 -4.47 11.84
C ALA A 927 -3.81 -5.27 13.15
N PRO A 928 -2.90 -4.98 14.09
CA PRO A 928 -2.97 -5.50 15.46
C PRO A 928 -4.15 -4.90 16.25
N MET A 929 -4.32 -5.27 17.51
CA MET A 929 -5.40 -4.79 18.38
C MET A 929 -5.21 -3.34 18.82
N THR A 930 -3.97 -2.89 18.96
CA THR A 930 -3.64 -1.52 19.36
C THR A 930 -2.54 -0.94 18.49
N ARG A 931 -2.54 0.38 18.29
CA ARG A 931 -1.44 1.13 17.69
C ARG A 931 -0.60 1.82 18.78
N PRO A 932 0.72 1.60 18.86
CA PRO A 932 1.59 2.36 19.75
C PRO A 932 1.70 3.81 19.27
N VAL A 933 1.57 4.80 20.15
CA VAL A 933 1.75 6.22 19.83
C VAL A 933 2.49 6.89 20.98
N GLY A 934 3.82 6.97 20.85
CA GLY A 934 4.68 7.34 21.97
C GLY A 934 4.48 6.39 23.15
N ARG A 935 4.12 6.91 24.33
CA ARG A 935 3.82 6.13 25.54
C ARG A 935 2.38 5.66 25.63
N GLU A 936 1.50 6.21 24.79
CA GLU A 936 0.08 5.89 24.78
C GLU A 936 -0.22 4.80 23.73
N ARG A 937 -1.43 4.24 23.79
CA ARG A 937 -1.92 3.30 22.78
C ARG A 937 -3.34 3.64 22.34
N GLN A 938 -3.57 3.58 21.05
CA GLN A 938 -4.89 3.66 20.47
C GLN A 938 -5.46 2.26 20.24
N VAL A 939 -6.70 2.01 20.65
CA VAL A 939 -7.41 0.77 20.31
C VAL A 939 -7.98 0.87 18.90
N LEU A 940 -7.70 -0.14 18.08
CA LEU A 940 -8.06 -0.18 16.67
C LEU A 940 -9.37 -0.95 16.43
N THR A 941 -10.00 -0.69 15.29
CA THR A 941 -11.14 -1.50 14.85
C THR A 941 -10.68 -2.92 14.49
N PRO A 942 -11.53 -3.94 14.68
CA PRO A 942 -11.21 -5.29 14.25
C PRO A 942 -11.07 -5.47 12.74
N GLN A 943 -11.80 -4.67 11.95
CA GLN A 943 -11.95 -4.82 10.50
C GLN A 943 -12.21 -3.46 9.83
N ALA A 944 -11.90 -3.40 8.54
CA ALA A 944 -12.14 -2.28 7.65
C ALA A 944 -13.61 -1.88 7.51
N ASN A 945 -13.86 -0.58 7.29
CA ASN A 945 -15.16 -0.03 6.93
C ASN A 945 -15.43 -0.08 5.41
N GLU A 946 -16.63 0.32 5.01
CA GLU A 946 -17.03 0.39 3.61
C GLU A 946 -16.16 1.31 2.75
N PHE A 947 -15.58 2.36 3.34
CA PHE A 947 -14.67 3.26 2.62
C PHE A 947 -13.41 2.52 2.18
N ALA A 948 -12.75 1.82 3.10
CA ALA A 948 -11.58 1.00 2.80
C ALA A 948 -11.88 -0.20 1.87
N LEU A 949 -13.14 -0.65 1.82
CA LEU A 949 -13.59 -1.68 0.86
C LEU A 949 -13.97 -1.13 -0.52
N SER A 950 -14.30 0.16 -0.64
CA SER A 950 -14.75 0.80 -1.89
C SER A 950 -13.74 1.77 -2.52
N ALA A 951 -12.64 2.07 -1.82
CA ALA A 951 -11.63 3.05 -2.22
C ALA A 951 -10.78 2.67 -3.46
N GLU A 952 -10.94 1.46 -4.01
CA GLU A 952 -10.28 1.03 -5.27
C GLU A 952 -10.90 1.61 -6.54
N GLY A 953 -11.65 2.71 -6.43
CA GLY A 953 -12.13 3.50 -7.56
C GLY A 953 -13.42 2.96 -8.19
N ALA A 954 -14.54 3.61 -7.84
CA ALA A 954 -15.86 3.45 -8.47
C ALA A 954 -16.60 2.12 -8.26
N GLU A 955 -16.23 1.31 -7.27
CA GLU A 955 -17.06 0.15 -6.91
C GLU A 955 -18.39 0.60 -6.25
N PRO A 956 -19.55 0.02 -6.62
CA PRO A 956 -20.83 0.32 -5.97
C PRO A 956 -20.78 0.03 -4.46
N LEU A 957 -21.46 0.83 -3.63
CA LEU A 957 -21.56 0.61 -2.17
C LEU A 957 -22.00 -0.82 -1.77
N GLY A 958 -22.62 -1.57 -2.68
CA GLY A 958 -22.95 -2.99 -2.49
C GLY A 958 -21.74 -3.94 -2.36
N THR A 959 -20.52 -3.50 -2.71
CA THR A 959 -19.29 -4.32 -2.56
C THR A 959 -18.86 -4.47 -1.11
N PHE A 960 -19.47 -3.73 -0.18
CA PHE A 960 -19.24 -3.90 1.26
C PHE A 960 -19.52 -5.34 1.75
N ARG A 961 -20.35 -6.12 1.05
CA ARG A 961 -20.55 -7.57 1.32
C ARG A 961 -19.24 -8.37 1.32
N LYS A 962 -18.21 -7.92 0.60
CA LYS A 962 -16.87 -8.55 0.56
C LYS A 962 -16.21 -8.63 1.94
N LEU A 963 -16.65 -7.83 2.93
CA LEU A 963 -16.21 -7.90 4.33
C LEU A 963 -16.31 -9.32 4.90
N ARG A 964 -17.28 -10.12 4.45
CA ARG A 964 -17.44 -11.52 4.88
C ARG A 964 -16.18 -12.36 4.61
N ALA A 965 -15.48 -12.14 3.50
CA ALA A 965 -14.24 -12.86 3.21
C ALA A 965 -13.17 -12.57 4.27
N SER A 966 -13.08 -11.33 4.75
CA SER A 966 -12.21 -10.95 5.86
C SER A 966 -12.63 -11.57 7.19
N TRP A 967 -13.92 -11.71 7.46
CA TRP A 967 -14.37 -12.47 8.63
C TRP A 967 -13.93 -13.93 8.56
N ASP A 968 -14.10 -14.60 7.42
CA ASP A 968 -13.77 -16.01 7.26
C ASP A 968 -12.25 -16.27 7.36
N ARG A 969 -11.43 -15.45 6.67
CA ARG A 969 -9.96 -15.54 6.67
C ARG A 969 -9.32 -15.17 8.02
N SER A 970 -10.00 -14.38 8.85
CA SER A 970 -9.57 -14.06 10.22
C SER A 970 -10.19 -14.97 11.29
N GLU A 971 -11.02 -15.95 10.91
CA GLU A 971 -11.53 -17.00 11.79
C GLU A 971 -10.72 -18.29 11.67
N ARG A 972 -10.32 -18.64 10.44
CA ARG A 972 -9.71 -19.93 10.11
C ARG A 972 -8.39 -19.74 9.36
N PRO A 973 -7.35 -20.55 9.67
CA PRO A 973 -7.32 -21.64 10.65
C PRO A 973 -7.20 -21.17 12.11
N ARG A 974 -7.06 -19.87 12.34
CA ARG A 974 -6.91 -19.26 13.66
C ARG A 974 -7.86 -18.08 13.77
N ARG A 975 -8.58 -17.98 14.90
CA ARG A 975 -9.37 -16.80 15.21
C ARG A 975 -8.42 -15.66 15.62
N LEU A 976 -8.30 -14.66 14.77
CA LEU A 976 -7.38 -13.52 14.92
C LEU A 976 -8.11 -12.22 15.26
N LYS A 977 -9.37 -12.07 14.83
CA LYS A 977 -10.15 -10.85 15.00
C LYS A 977 -11.59 -11.13 15.41
N PRO A 978 -12.24 -10.26 16.21
CA PRO A 978 -13.70 -10.20 16.25
C PRO A 978 -14.31 -10.04 14.84
N ALA A 979 -15.58 -10.44 14.68
CA ALA A 979 -16.36 -10.10 13.50
C ALA A 979 -16.82 -8.63 13.61
N GLY A 980 -16.01 -7.70 13.10
CA GLY A 980 -16.31 -6.27 13.08
C GLY A 980 -17.20 -5.90 11.89
N LEU A 981 -18.32 -5.20 12.17
CA LEU A 981 -19.16 -4.51 11.18
C LEU A 981 -19.05 -3.01 11.45
N TYR A 982 -18.10 -2.37 10.77
CA TYR A 982 -17.79 -0.94 10.86
C TYR A 982 -18.29 -0.25 9.59
N PHE A 983 -19.15 0.77 9.72
CA PHE A 983 -19.64 1.53 8.56
C PHE A 983 -20.08 2.94 8.93
N HIS A 984 -20.38 3.77 7.93
CA HIS A 984 -20.97 5.09 8.10
C HIS A 984 -22.41 5.13 7.59
N HIS A 985 -23.19 6.13 8.02
CA HIS A 985 -24.59 6.24 7.61
C HIS A 985 -24.77 6.42 6.10
N TYR A 986 -23.80 7.03 5.40
CA TYR A 986 -23.88 7.25 3.96
C TYR A 986 -23.91 5.95 3.13
N LEU A 987 -23.60 4.79 3.72
CA LEU A 987 -23.80 3.50 3.06
C LEU A 987 -25.27 3.31 2.61
N ALA A 988 -26.23 3.94 3.30
CA ALA A 988 -27.64 3.94 2.94
C ALA A 988 -28.05 5.00 1.90
N GLN A 989 -27.10 5.69 1.25
CA GLN A 989 -27.41 6.56 0.12
C GLN A 989 -27.92 5.77 -1.08
N SER A 990 -27.56 4.49 -1.21
CA SER A 990 -27.98 3.61 -2.30
C SER A 990 -28.73 2.37 -1.80
N PRO A 991 -29.68 1.83 -2.60
CA PRO A 991 -30.34 0.56 -2.29
C PRO A 991 -29.37 -0.61 -2.13
N ASP A 992 -28.31 -0.66 -2.96
CA ASP A 992 -27.33 -1.74 -2.93
C ASP A 992 -26.49 -1.74 -1.66
N GLY A 993 -26.09 -0.56 -1.17
CA GLY A 993 -25.37 -0.41 0.09
C GLY A 993 -26.24 -0.80 1.28
N LEU A 994 -27.51 -0.36 1.32
CA LEU A 994 -28.45 -0.75 2.37
C LEU A 994 -28.72 -2.27 2.36
N ALA A 995 -28.84 -2.88 1.18
CA ALA A 995 -29.04 -4.33 1.06
C ALA A 995 -27.79 -5.13 1.50
N ALA A 996 -26.58 -4.61 1.26
CA ALA A 996 -25.34 -5.20 1.75
C ALA A 996 -25.30 -5.19 3.28
N LEU A 997 -25.67 -4.05 3.88
CA LEU A 997 -25.75 -3.91 5.33
C LEU A 997 -26.80 -4.85 5.95
N GLU A 998 -27.98 -4.98 5.34
CA GLU A 998 -29.04 -5.90 5.80
C GLU A 998 -28.56 -7.36 5.82
N GLU A 999 -27.78 -7.78 4.81
CA GLU A 999 -27.18 -9.11 4.75
C GLU A 999 -26.13 -9.37 5.83
N LEU A 1000 -25.18 -8.45 6.01
CA LEU A 1000 -24.11 -8.58 7.01
C LEU A 1000 -24.69 -8.55 8.43
N HIS A 1001 -25.64 -7.65 8.68
CA HIS A 1001 -26.33 -7.54 9.97
C HIS A 1001 -27.12 -8.81 10.29
N ARG A 1002 -27.85 -9.38 9.31
CA ARG A 1002 -28.54 -10.66 9.47
C ARG A 1002 -27.58 -11.80 9.77
N THR A 1003 -26.43 -11.84 9.11
CA THR A 1003 -25.39 -12.86 9.33
C THR A 1003 -24.91 -12.86 10.78
N LEU A 1004 -24.64 -11.70 11.37
CA LEU A 1004 -24.24 -11.59 12.77
C LEU A 1004 -25.35 -11.99 13.75
N ARG A 1005 -26.60 -11.61 13.46
CA ARG A 1005 -27.76 -11.93 14.31
C ARG A 1005 -28.08 -13.42 14.32
N GLU A 1006 -28.04 -14.08 13.18
CA GLU A 1006 -28.43 -15.49 13.02
C GLU A 1006 -27.26 -16.45 13.26
N GLY A 1007 -26.04 -16.00 13.01
CA GLY A 1007 -24.82 -16.79 13.18
C GLY A 1007 -24.42 -17.03 14.64
N PRO A 1008 -23.34 -17.82 14.85
CA PRO A 1008 -22.83 -18.18 16.17
C PRO A 1008 -21.90 -17.07 16.72
N TYR A 1009 -22.47 -15.90 16.97
CA TYR A 1009 -21.74 -14.74 17.48
C TYR A 1009 -22.30 -14.24 18.82
N THR A 1010 -21.44 -13.60 19.61
CA THR A 1010 -21.85 -12.82 20.79
C THR A 1010 -21.68 -11.34 20.49
N PRO A 1011 -22.77 -10.57 20.33
CA PRO A 1011 -22.70 -9.13 20.15
C PRO A 1011 -22.12 -8.43 21.37
N VAL A 1012 -21.25 -7.47 21.13
CA VAL A 1012 -20.56 -6.68 22.16
C VAL A 1012 -20.56 -5.21 21.72
N PRO A 1013 -21.07 -4.27 22.55
CA PRO A 1013 -20.97 -2.85 22.25
C PRO A 1013 -19.53 -2.36 22.38
N VAL A 1014 -19.19 -1.26 21.73
CA VAL A 1014 -17.83 -0.69 21.71
C VAL A 1014 -17.28 -0.48 23.12
N SER A 1015 -18.09 0.05 24.05
CA SER A 1015 -17.60 0.28 25.42
C SER A 1015 -17.14 -1.00 26.12
N GLU A 1016 -17.77 -2.13 25.84
CA GLU A 1016 -17.39 -3.43 26.41
C GLU A 1016 -16.16 -3.99 25.72
N TYR A 1017 -16.05 -3.86 24.40
CA TYR A 1017 -14.83 -4.26 23.68
C TYR A 1017 -13.62 -3.47 24.17
N LEU A 1018 -13.74 -2.16 24.41
CA LEU A 1018 -12.66 -1.34 24.96
C LEU A 1018 -12.22 -1.84 26.35
N ARG A 1019 -13.18 -2.18 27.24
CA ARG A 1019 -12.88 -2.79 28.55
C ARG A 1019 -12.25 -4.18 28.43
N GLN A 1020 -12.62 -4.96 27.41
CA GLN A 1020 -11.97 -6.26 27.13
C GLN A 1020 -10.51 -6.07 26.71
N VAL A 1021 -10.20 -5.07 25.87
CA VAL A 1021 -8.82 -4.75 25.46
C VAL A 1021 -8.00 -4.24 26.65
N GLU A 1022 -8.57 -3.38 27.50
CA GLU A 1022 -7.93 -2.95 28.74
C GLU A 1022 -7.64 -4.13 29.66
N GLY A 1023 -8.63 -5.00 29.86
CA GLY A 1023 -8.48 -6.25 30.64
C GLY A 1023 -7.41 -7.17 30.06
N PHE A 1024 -7.35 -7.35 28.74
CA PHE A 1024 -6.31 -8.15 28.07
C PHE A 1024 -4.90 -7.65 28.41
N ARG A 1025 -4.72 -6.32 28.48
CA ARG A 1025 -3.41 -5.71 28.80
C ARG A 1025 -3.09 -5.74 30.29
N ALA A 1026 -4.09 -5.54 31.14
CA ALA A 1026 -3.93 -5.54 32.60
C ALA A 1026 -3.77 -6.94 33.21
N LEU A 1027 -4.26 -7.98 32.52
CA LEU A 1027 -4.28 -9.34 33.04
C LEU A 1027 -2.88 -9.87 33.38
N GLU A 1028 -2.74 -10.36 34.60
CA GLU A 1028 -1.58 -11.09 35.10
C GLU A 1028 -1.88 -12.59 35.18
N LEU A 1029 -0.94 -13.40 34.71
CA LEU A 1029 -0.98 -14.86 34.83
C LEU A 1029 0.14 -15.32 35.75
N ARG A 1030 -0.20 -16.16 36.72
CA ARG A 1030 0.78 -16.84 37.58
C ARG A 1030 0.57 -18.34 37.53
N ARG A 1031 1.64 -19.11 37.39
CA ARG A 1031 1.56 -20.57 37.43
C ARG A 1031 1.69 -21.04 38.88
N LEU A 1032 0.69 -21.76 39.39
CA LEU A 1032 0.61 -22.15 40.80
C LEU A 1032 1.35 -23.46 41.12
N GLU A 1033 1.58 -24.33 40.13
CA GLU A 1033 2.28 -25.59 40.36
C GLU A 1033 3.41 -25.86 39.34
N ARG A 1034 4.53 -26.36 39.87
CA ARG A 1034 5.41 -27.33 39.20
C ARG A 1034 5.23 -28.67 39.90
N PRO A 1035 4.78 -29.72 39.19
CA PRO A 1035 5.13 -31.07 39.62
C PRO A 1035 5.61 -31.95 38.46
N GLY A 1036 6.92 -32.18 38.48
CA GLY A 1036 7.65 -33.26 37.85
C GLY A 1036 9.00 -33.31 38.55
N ALA A 1037 9.19 -34.29 39.44
CA ALA A 1037 10.28 -34.44 40.39
C ALA A 1037 11.69 -34.19 39.79
N ARG A 1038 12.67 -33.87 40.65
CA ARG A 1038 14.09 -34.10 40.31
C ARG A 1038 14.20 -35.52 39.73
N GLY A 1039 14.41 -35.63 38.41
CA GLY A 1039 14.45 -36.91 37.69
C GLY A 1039 13.37 -37.19 36.64
N ALA A 1040 12.40 -36.29 36.38
CA ALA A 1040 11.46 -36.47 35.27
C ALA A 1040 12.16 -36.32 33.90
N ARG A 1041 11.99 -37.30 33.01
CA ARG A 1041 12.55 -37.26 31.65
C ARG A 1041 11.92 -36.09 30.86
N PRO A 1042 12.69 -35.38 30.00
CA PRO A 1042 12.11 -34.46 29.03
C PRO A 1042 11.06 -35.18 28.19
N GLY A 1043 9.82 -34.69 28.19
CA GLY A 1043 8.71 -35.28 27.41
C GLY A 1043 7.64 -36.06 28.19
N ALA A 1044 7.71 -36.14 29.52
CA ALA A 1044 6.58 -36.64 30.31
C ALA A 1044 5.43 -35.60 30.33
N ALA A 1045 4.23 -36.00 29.91
CA ALA A 1045 3.06 -35.14 29.92
C ALA A 1045 2.77 -34.68 31.36
N VAL A 1046 2.71 -33.36 31.58
CA VAL A 1046 2.23 -32.79 32.83
C VAL A 1046 0.74 -33.12 32.92
N GLU A 1047 0.37 -34.00 33.86
CA GLU A 1047 -0.99 -34.51 33.99
C GLU A 1047 -2.01 -33.41 34.33
N ARG A 1048 -1.56 -32.40 35.11
CA ARG A 1048 -2.35 -31.24 35.54
C ARG A 1048 -1.54 -29.94 35.56
N SER A 1049 -2.12 -28.84 35.09
CA SER A 1049 -1.51 -27.51 35.11
C SER A 1049 -2.47 -26.46 35.66
N ARG A 1050 -2.04 -25.70 36.67
CA ARG A 1050 -2.87 -24.71 37.36
C ARG A 1050 -2.35 -23.28 37.21
N PHE A 1051 -3.25 -22.36 36.86
CA PHE A 1051 -2.96 -20.94 36.63
C PHE A 1051 -3.87 -20.07 37.50
N ARG A 1052 -3.29 -19.04 38.10
CA ARG A 1052 -3.99 -17.92 38.72
C ARG A 1052 -4.06 -16.76 37.74
N VAL A 1053 -5.22 -16.14 37.69
CA VAL A 1053 -5.57 -15.05 36.77
C VAL A 1053 -6.03 -13.87 37.63
N GLU A 1054 -5.38 -12.73 37.46
CA GLU A 1054 -5.63 -11.50 38.21
C GLU A 1054 -5.74 -10.33 37.23
N GLY A 1055 -6.52 -9.30 37.56
CA GLY A 1055 -6.61 -8.09 36.75
C GLY A 1055 -7.29 -8.26 35.38
N ALA A 1056 -8.02 -9.37 35.18
CA ALA A 1056 -8.71 -9.67 33.92
C ALA A 1056 -9.78 -8.62 33.53
N GLY A 1057 -10.35 -7.92 34.51
CA GLY A 1057 -11.40 -6.93 34.28
C GLY A 1057 -12.57 -7.55 33.50
N ARG A 1058 -12.80 -7.06 32.28
CA ARG A 1058 -13.84 -7.60 31.36
C ARG A 1058 -13.30 -8.57 30.30
N CYS A 1059 -12.00 -8.85 30.27
CA CYS A 1059 -11.42 -9.91 29.44
C CYS A 1059 -11.70 -11.28 30.07
N LEU A 1060 -12.93 -11.76 29.93
CA LEU A 1060 -13.43 -12.97 30.61
C LEU A 1060 -13.23 -14.25 29.79
N THR A 1061 -12.31 -14.26 28.83
CA THR A 1061 -11.99 -15.45 28.04
C THR A 1061 -10.49 -15.73 28.07
N LEU A 1062 -10.14 -16.97 28.38
CA LEU A 1062 -8.80 -17.51 28.16
C LEU A 1062 -8.84 -18.56 27.05
N ARG A 1063 -7.97 -18.41 26.06
CA ARG A 1063 -7.74 -19.37 25.00
C ARG A 1063 -6.59 -20.29 25.38
N ALA A 1064 -6.86 -21.59 25.46
CA ALA A 1064 -5.91 -22.62 25.83
C ALA A 1064 -5.63 -23.53 24.62
N PRO A 1065 -4.35 -23.84 24.31
CA PRO A 1065 -4.00 -24.89 23.37
C PRO A 1065 -4.48 -26.25 23.84
N ARG A 1066 -4.90 -27.12 22.92
CA ARG A 1066 -5.34 -28.49 23.23
C ARG A 1066 -4.30 -29.32 24.00
N ALA A 1067 -3.02 -29.05 23.79
CA ALA A 1067 -1.92 -29.70 24.51
C ALA A 1067 -1.99 -29.51 26.04
N LEU A 1068 -2.62 -28.43 26.51
CA LEU A 1068 -2.79 -28.16 27.94
C LEU A 1068 -3.83 -29.07 28.61
N GLY A 1069 -4.68 -29.73 27.83
CA GLY A 1069 -5.85 -30.48 28.31
C GLY A 1069 -7.11 -29.60 28.39
N LEU A 1070 -8.16 -30.12 29.03
CA LEU A 1070 -9.42 -29.41 29.23
C LEU A 1070 -9.49 -28.83 30.66
N PRO A 1071 -10.23 -27.73 30.88
CA PRO A 1071 -10.45 -27.20 32.22
C PRO A 1071 -11.17 -28.21 33.13
N ASP A 1072 -10.58 -28.52 34.29
CA ASP A 1072 -11.24 -29.24 35.37
C ASP A 1072 -12.00 -28.21 36.24
N LEU A 1073 -13.31 -28.10 36.01
CA LEU A 1073 -14.15 -27.11 36.68
C LEU A 1073 -14.32 -27.37 38.19
N ALA A 1074 -14.18 -28.63 38.63
CA ALA A 1074 -14.28 -28.97 40.06
C ALA A 1074 -13.02 -28.54 40.82
N ALA A 1075 -11.87 -28.52 40.13
CA ALA A 1075 -10.60 -28.04 40.67
C ALA A 1075 -10.33 -26.54 40.41
N SER A 1076 -11.18 -25.89 39.60
CA SER A 1076 -11.07 -24.47 39.24
C SER A 1076 -11.96 -23.59 40.13
N ARG A 1077 -11.59 -22.30 40.26
CA ARG A 1077 -12.38 -21.27 40.96
C ARG A 1077 -12.63 -20.09 40.03
N GLY A 1078 -13.89 -19.65 39.94
CA GLY A 1078 -14.26 -18.52 39.09
C GLY A 1078 -14.26 -18.85 37.60
N VAL A 1079 -14.55 -20.10 37.22
CA VAL A 1079 -14.67 -20.54 35.83
C VAL A 1079 -16.12 -20.94 35.56
N ALA A 1080 -16.75 -20.33 34.56
CA ALA A 1080 -18.13 -20.60 34.18
C ALA A 1080 -18.26 -21.82 33.26
N GLY A 1081 -17.26 -22.05 32.42
CA GLY A 1081 -17.23 -23.20 31.52
C GLY A 1081 -16.22 -23.01 30.39
N PHE A 1082 -16.43 -23.74 29.29
CA PHE A 1082 -15.54 -23.68 28.13
C PHE A 1082 -16.23 -24.21 26.87
N ALA A 1083 -15.73 -23.78 25.70
CA ALA A 1083 -16.01 -24.37 24.39
C ALA A 1083 -14.70 -24.80 23.73
N SER A 1084 -14.73 -25.87 22.92
CA SER A 1084 -13.55 -26.35 22.20
C SER A 1084 -13.85 -26.49 20.71
N GLU A 1085 -12.97 -25.99 19.85
CA GLU A 1085 -13.01 -26.15 18.39
C GLU A 1085 -11.59 -26.32 17.86
N GLY A 1086 -11.36 -27.37 17.07
CA GLY A 1086 -10.04 -27.68 16.52
C GLY A 1086 -8.96 -27.89 17.61
N ASP A 1087 -7.92 -27.07 17.56
CA ASP A 1087 -6.77 -27.13 18.47
C ASP A 1087 -6.89 -26.20 19.68
N TRP A 1088 -8.04 -25.53 19.86
CA TRP A 1088 -8.22 -24.50 20.89
C TRP A 1088 -9.41 -24.80 21.80
N THR A 1089 -9.27 -24.40 23.07
CA THR A 1089 -10.33 -24.37 24.07
C THR A 1089 -10.46 -22.95 24.61
N TRP A 1090 -11.64 -22.36 24.51
CA TRP A 1090 -11.96 -21.06 25.09
C TRP A 1090 -12.66 -21.24 26.42
N VAL A 1091 -11.93 -20.94 27.49
CA VAL A 1091 -12.39 -20.96 28.87
C VAL A 1091 -13.10 -19.65 29.17
N THR A 1092 -14.38 -19.73 29.55
CA THR A 1092 -15.15 -18.58 30.00
C THR A 1092 -14.98 -18.41 31.51
N LEU A 1093 -14.39 -17.29 31.91
CA LEU A 1093 -14.20 -16.90 33.30
C LEU A 1093 -15.50 -16.29 33.84
N ALA A 1094 -15.79 -16.57 35.11
CA ALA A 1094 -16.83 -15.86 35.83
C ALA A 1094 -16.32 -14.45 36.18
N PRO A 1095 -17.17 -13.41 36.09
CA PRO A 1095 -16.81 -12.05 36.52
C PRO A 1095 -16.27 -12.04 37.97
N GLY A 1096 -15.15 -11.36 38.18
CA GLY A 1096 -14.48 -11.23 39.47
C GLY A 1096 -13.00 -10.84 39.31
N ASP A 1097 -12.33 -10.54 40.42
CA ASP A 1097 -10.96 -10.04 40.41
C ASP A 1097 -9.88 -11.13 40.41
N LEU A 1098 -10.25 -12.35 40.77
CA LEU A 1098 -9.35 -13.49 40.94
C LEU A 1098 -10.00 -14.78 40.46
N GLN A 1099 -9.35 -15.45 39.51
CA GLN A 1099 -9.72 -16.79 39.05
C GLN A 1099 -8.54 -17.75 39.15
N GLU A 1100 -8.85 -19.02 39.35
CA GLU A 1100 -7.87 -20.10 39.30
C GLU A 1100 -8.38 -21.18 38.34
N VAL A 1101 -7.62 -21.45 37.29
CA VAL A 1101 -7.98 -22.41 36.24
C VAL A 1101 -7.02 -23.58 36.29
N GLU A 1102 -7.58 -24.77 36.46
CA GLU A 1102 -6.83 -26.03 36.39
C GLU A 1102 -7.17 -26.76 35.10
N PHE A 1103 -6.14 -27.19 34.37
CA PHE A 1103 -6.26 -27.99 33.17
C PHE A 1103 -5.80 -29.42 33.44
N ALA A 1104 -6.54 -30.40 32.92
CA ALA A 1104 -6.24 -31.82 33.03
C ALA A 1104 -6.51 -32.54 31.70
N GLN A 1105 -5.75 -33.59 31.41
CA GLN A 1105 -6.01 -34.44 30.23
C GLN A 1105 -7.32 -35.22 30.36
N SER A 1106 -7.76 -35.49 31.59
CA SER A 1106 -9.03 -36.12 31.91
C SER A 1106 -9.68 -35.32 33.05
N PRO A 1107 -10.43 -34.25 32.73
CA PRO A 1107 -11.04 -33.41 33.74
C PRO A 1107 -12.14 -34.17 34.48
N SER A 1108 -12.37 -33.79 35.74
CA SER A 1108 -13.49 -34.30 36.52
C SER A 1108 -14.83 -33.95 35.85
N ALA A 1109 -15.83 -34.83 35.97
CA ALA A 1109 -17.15 -34.56 35.43
C ALA A 1109 -17.78 -33.35 36.14
N SER A 1110 -18.18 -32.34 35.37
CA SER A 1110 -18.95 -31.21 35.90
C SER A 1110 -20.45 -31.51 35.85
N PRO A 1111 -21.22 -31.19 36.92
CA PRO A 1111 -22.67 -31.28 36.86
C PRO A 1111 -23.23 -30.36 35.77
N ILE A 1112 -22.74 -29.12 35.67
CA ILE A 1112 -23.17 -28.16 34.65
C ILE A 1112 -22.04 -27.16 34.36
N ARG A 1113 -21.91 -26.76 33.09
CA ARG A 1113 -20.97 -25.73 32.61
C ARG A 1113 -21.60 -24.91 31.50
N LEU A 1114 -21.17 -23.67 31.36
CA LEU A 1114 -21.45 -22.89 30.16
C LEU A 1114 -20.62 -23.44 28.98
N GLU A 1115 -21.28 -23.80 27.90
CA GLU A 1115 -20.59 -24.14 26.65
C GLU A 1115 -20.55 -22.93 25.73
N THR A 1116 -21.71 -22.38 25.38
CA THR A 1116 -21.80 -21.17 24.54
C THR A 1116 -22.96 -20.30 24.96
N ALA A 1117 -22.85 -18.98 24.78
CA ALA A 1117 -23.99 -18.07 24.85
C ALA A 1117 -23.78 -16.91 23.88
N ASN A 1118 -24.83 -16.49 23.16
CA ASN A 1118 -24.81 -15.26 22.36
C ASN A 1118 -25.14 -14.00 23.19
N LEU A 1119 -25.02 -14.09 24.51
CA LEU A 1119 -25.19 -13.00 25.48
C LEU A 1119 -23.93 -12.94 26.33
N ARG A 1120 -23.61 -11.76 26.86
CA ARG A 1120 -22.47 -11.57 27.77
C ARG A 1120 -22.80 -12.08 29.17
N LEU A 1121 -21.83 -12.72 29.81
CA LEU A 1121 -21.97 -13.21 31.18
C LEU A 1121 -21.71 -12.08 32.20
N GLU A 1122 -22.66 -11.84 33.09
CA GLU A 1122 -22.56 -10.85 34.18
C GLU A 1122 -22.50 -11.49 35.57
N ARG A 1123 -22.99 -12.73 35.73
CA ARG A 1123 -22.92 -13.46 36.99
C ARG A 1123 -22.93 -14.95 36.74
N TRP A 1124 -22.15 -15.70 37.53
CA TRP A 1124 -22.15 -17.16 37.51
C TRP A 1124 -21.94 -17.73 38.91
N GLU A 1125 -22.95 -18.42 39.43
CA GLU A 1125 -22.94 -19.00 40.76
C GLU A 1125 -23.51 -20.42 40.75
N LEU A 1126 -22.68 -21.38 41.16
CA LEU A 1126 -23.03 -22.79 41.27
C LEU A 1126 -23.09 -23.19 42.75
N SER A 1127 -24.25 -23.65 43.24
CA SER A 1127 -24.44 -24.07 44.63
C SER A 1127 -25.22 -25.38 44.71
N GLY A 1128 -24.52 -26.47 45.03
CA GLY A 1128 -25.10 -27.81 45.12
C GLY A 1128 -25.73 -28.25 43.80
N HIS A 1129 -27.06 -28.36 43.78
CA HIS A 1129 -27.86 -28.77 42.62
C HIS A 1129 -28.53 -27.60 41.88
N ARG A 1130 -28.06 -26.36 42.12
CA ARG A 1130 -28.63 -25.16 41.53
C ARG A 1130 -27.55 -24.27 40.91
N LEU A 1131 -27.82 -23.81 39.69
CA LEU A 1131 -27.08 -22.76 38.98
C LEU A 1131 -27.91 -21.48 38.99
N SER A 1132 -27.29 -20.35 39.37
CA SER A 1132 -27.77 -19.00 39.08
C SER A 1132 -26.80 -18.28 38.16
N ALA A 1133 -27.27 -17.88 36.98
CA ALA A 1133 -26.47 -17.14 36.01
C ALA A 1133 -27.18 -15.85 35.62
N GLY A 1134 -26.40 -14.79 35.37
CA GLY A 1134 -26.88 -13.51 34.85
C GLY A 1134 -26.22 -13.25 33.51
N PHE A 1135 -27.03 -12.90 32.51
CA PHE A 1135 -26.58 -12.56 31.17
C PHE A 1135 -27.08 -11.17 30.76
N ARG A 1136 -26.33 -10.51 29.88
CA ARG A 1136 -26.69 -9.23 29.28
C ARG A 1136 -26.64 -9.29 27.75
N GLY A 1137 -27.70 -8.79 27.12
CA GLY A 1137 -27.84 -8.66 25.66
C GLY A 1137 -29.31 -8.61 25.24
N PHE A 1138 -29.56 -8.62 23.93
CA PHE A 1138 -30.89 -8.38 23.37
C PHE A 1138 -31.27 -9.38 22.27
N GLY A 1139 -32.58 -9.55 22.07
CA GLY A 1139 -33.15 -10.42 21.03
C GLY A 1139 -33.19 -11.89 21.43
N LYS A 1140 -33.14 -12.79 20.44
CA LYS A 1140 -33.22 -14.24 20.66
C LYS A 1140 -31.96 -14.75 21.36
N ALA A 1141 -32.07 -15.02 22.65
CA ALA A 1141 -31.03 -15.64 23.45
C ALA A 1141 -30.89 -17.12 23.08
N ARG A 1142 -29.66 -17.57 22.88
CA ARG A 1142 -29.26 -18.95 22.62
C ARG A 1142 -28.12 -19.29 23.58
N ILE A 1143 -28.42 -20.10 24.59
CA ILE A 1143 -27.47 -20.50 25.63
C ILE A 1143 -27.36 -22.02 25.61
N THR A 1144 -26.14 -22.54 25.49
CA THR A 1144 -25.86 -23.97 25.60
C THR A 1144 -25.15 -24.23 26.91
N LEU A 1145 -25.79 -25.04 27.76
CA LEU A 1145 -25.18 -25.60 28.96
C LEU A 1145 -24.84 -27.07 28.68
N ALA A 1146 -23.72 -27.54 29.23
CA ALA A 1146 -23.29 -28.93 29.09
C ALA A 1146 -22.95 -29.52 30.47
N GLY A 1147 -22.97 -30.84 30.61
CA GLY A 1147 -22.63 -31.54 31.86
C GLY A 1147 -23.58 -32.69 32.20
N SER A 1148 -23.24 -33.45 33.24
CA SER A 1148 -24.01 -34.65 33.62
C SER A 1148 -25.42 -34.36 34.11
N ALA A 1149 -25.70 -33.13 34.57
CA ALA A 1149 -27.02 -32.69 34.99
C ALA A 1149 -27.89 -32.17 33.82
N CYS A 1150 -27.37 -32.07 32.59
CA CYS A 1150 -28.12 -31.59 31.43
C CYS A 1150 -29.01 -32.69 30.85
N VAL A 1151 -30.06 -33.08 31.58
CA VAL A 1151 -31.00 -34.16 31.23
C VAL A 1151 -32.45 -33.67 31.21
N PRO A 1152 -33.36 -34.34 30.48
CA PRO A 1152 -34.78 -34.03 30.53
C PRO A 1152 -35.33 -34.07 31.96
N GLY A 1153 -36.18 -33.10 32.33
CA GLY A 1153 -36.81 -33.01 33.65
C GLY A 1153 -36.20 -31.99 34.62
N VAL A 1154 -35.08 -31.34 34.25
CA VAL A 1154 -34.47 -30.24 35.01
C VAL A 1154 -35.35 -28.99 35.00
N SER A 1155 -35.48 -28.31 36.14
CA SER A 1155 -36.24 -27.07 36.23
C SER A 1155 -35.39 -25.90 35.74
N VAL A 1156 -35.85 -25.22 34.69
CA VAL A 1156 -35.22 -24.02 34.15
C VAL A 1156 -36.19 -22.84 34.28
N ARG A 1157 -35.72 -21.75 34.88
CA ARG A 1157 -36.47 -20.50 35.00
C ARG A 1157 -35.61 -19.35 34.49
N ALA A 1158 -36.17 -18.52 33.63
CA ALA A 1158 -35.58 -17.25 33.25
C ALA A 1158 -36.46 -16.08 33.69
N ARG A 1159 -35.83 -15.01 34.14
CA ARG A 1159 -36.45 -13.71 34.40
C ARG A 1159 -35.71 -12.66 33.59
N GLY A 1160 -36.47 -11.85 32.87
CA GLY A 1160 -35.93 -10.72 32.11
C GLY A 1160 -36.23 -9.41 32.81
N ALA A 1161 -35.57 -8.33 32.37
CA ALA A 1161 -36.13 -6.99 32.56
C ALA A 1161 -37.52 -6.94 31.90
N GLY A 1162 -38.51 -6.34 32.58
CA GLY A 1162 -39.85 -6.14 32.00
C GLY A 1162 -39.75 -5.38 30.67
N ASP A 1163 -40.63 -5.70 29.70
CA ASP A 1163 -40.58 -5.09 28.37
C ASP A 1163 -40.77 -3.56 28.47
N PRO A 1164 -39.74 -2.73 28.19
CA PRO A 1164 -39.88 -1.29 28.26
C PRO A 1164 -40.73 -0.71 27.13
N SER A 1165 -41.18 -1.53 26.17
CA SER A 1165 -41.98 -1.11 25.01
C SER A 1165 -43.51 -1.14 25.22
N GLY A 1166 -44.00 -1.45 26.43
CA GLY A 1166 -45.40 -1.25 26.77
C GLY A 1166 -45.79 0.24 26.63
N PRO A 1167 -46.95 0.58 26.03
CA PRO A 1167 -47.35 1.97 25.88
C PRO A 1167 -47.52 2.60 27.26
N SER A 1168 -46.63 3.53 27.62
CA SER A 1168 -46.86 4.41 28.76
C SER A 1168 -48.11 5.24 28.46
N ALA A 1169 -49.13 5.07 29.30
CA ALA A 1169 -50.33 5.89 29.27
C ALA A 1169 -49.94 7.39 29.43
N PRO A 1170 -50.66 8.33 28.79
CA PRO A 1170 -50.33 9.74 28.85
C PRO A 1170 -50.40 10.28 30.30
N PRO A 1171 -49.58 11.29 30.65
CA PRO A 1171 -49.47 11.79 32.00
C PRO A 1171 -50.62 12.78 32.27
N ASP A 1172 -51.76 12.27 32.70
CA ASP A 1172 -52.80 13.07 33.36
C ASP A 1172 -53.46 12.25 34.46
N ALA A 1173 -52.80 12.18 35.62
CA ALA A 1173 -53.43 11.89 36.90
C ALA A 1173 -52.59 12.55 38.02
N GLY A 1174 -53.27 13.34 38.86
CA GLY A 1174 -52.70 14.30 39.81
C GLY A 1174 -51.82 13.76 40.94
N PRO A 1175 -51.39 14.65 41.86
CA PRO A 1175 -50.29 14.40 42.79
C PRO A 1175 -50.75 13.54 43.97
N GLY A 1176 -50.22 12.32 44.06
CA GLY A 1176 -50.31 11.46 45.24
C GLY A 1176 -49.15 10.47 45.22
N GLY A 1177 -48.18 10.64 46.13
CA GLY A 1177 -46.91 9.91 46.13
C GLY A 1177 -47.02 8.39 46.37
N PRO A 1178 -45.91 7.66 46.14
CA PRO A 1178 -45.27 6.98 47.27
C PRO A 1178 -43.72 7.05 47.26
N GLY A 1179 -43.13 6.76 48.43
CA GLY A 1179 -41.72 6.91 48.79
C GLY A 1179 -40.73 5.85 48.26
N PRO A 1180 -39.55 5.72 48.90
CA PRO A 1180 -38.31 5.29 48.25
C PRO A 1180 -38.15 3.78 48.08
N ASP A 1181 -37.63 3.40 46.92
CA ASP A 1181 -36.79 2.24 46.59
C ASP A 1181 -37.21 0.85 47.10
N GLN A 1182 -37.93 0.13 46.23
CA GLN A 1182 -37.71 -1.30 46.02
C GLN A 1182 -37.49 -1.55 44.51
N PRO A 1183 -36.46 -2.32 44.09
CA PRO A 1183 -36.27 -2.65 42.68
C PRO A 1183 -37.41 -3.58 42.22
N GLU A 1184 -38.13 -3.18 41.17
CA GLU A 1184 -39.23 -3.94 40.59
C GLU A 1184 -38.78 -5.35 40.17
N ALA A 1185 -39.61 -6.35 40.51
CA ALA A 1185 -39.38 -7.75 40.17
C ALA A 1185 -39.54 -7.99 38.66
N GLY A 1186 -38.47 -8.43 37.98
CA GLY A 1186 -38.49 -8.79 36.56
C GLY A 1186 -39.53 -9.86 36.20
N SER A 1187 -40.12 -9.76 35.00
CA SER A 1187 -41.15 -10.68 34.54
C SER A 1187 -40.58 -12.05 34.17
N ALA A 1188 -41.38 -13.10 34.37
CA ALA A 1188 -41.03 -14.45 33.95
C ALA A 1188 -40.96 -14.52 32.42
N VAL A 1189 -39.89 -15.11 31.88
CA VAL A 1189 -39.67 -15.29 30.45
C VAL A 1189 -39.86 -16.77 30.10
N GLU A 1190 -40.58 -17.04 29.01
CA GLU A 1190 -40.74 -18.40 28.48
C GLU A 1190 -39.39 -18.91 27.94
N VAL A 1191 -38.96 -20.09 28.41
CA VAL A 1191 -37.71 -20.73 27.99
C VAL A 1191 -38.03 -22.03 27.28
N ARG A 1192 -37.55 -22.17 26.04
CA ARG A 1192 -37.56 -23.43 25.31
C ARG A 1192 -36.25 -24.16 25.54
N SER A 1193 -36.33 -25.37 26.08
CA SER A 1193 -35.16 -26.23 26.31
C SER A 1193 -35.17 -27.42 25.35
N THR A 1194 -34.04 -27.70 24.71
CA THR A 1194 -33.80 -28.92 23.94
C THR A 1194 -32.58 -29.66 24.49
N PHE A 1195 -32.67 -30.98 24.62
CA PHE A 1195 -31.64 -31.83 25.22
C PHE A 1195 -31.00 -32.72 24.15
N LEU A 1196 -29.67 -32.71 24.10
CA LEU A 1196 -28.87 -33.49 23.15
C LEU A 1196 -27.61 -33.98 23.88
N GLU A 1197 -27.46 -35.31 24.04
CA GLU A 1197 -26.25 -36.00 24.52
C GLU A 1197 -25.39 -35.21 25.53
N GLY A 1198 -25.92 -34.95 26.73
CA GLY A 1198 -25.18 -34.27 27.80
C GLY A 1198 -25.10 -32.75 27.68
N ALA A 1199 -25.86 -32.15 26.76
CA ALA A 1199 -26.04 -30.71 26.63
C ALA A 1199 -27.53 -30.32 26.60
N MET A 1200 -27.81 -29.12 27.12
CA MET A 1200 -29.11 -28.47 27.14
C MET A 1200 -29.00 -27.12 26.45
N ARG A 1201 -29.72 -26.95 25.34
CA ARG A 1201 -29.83 -25.68 24.63
C ARG A 1201 -31.09 -24.96 25.06
N LEU A 1202 -30.93 -23.71 25.45
CA LEU A 1202 -31.98 -22.83 25.93
C LEU A 1202 -32.18 -21.71 24.92
N GLU A 1203 -33.44 -21.51 24.51
CA GLU A 1203 -33.87 -20.39 23.70
C GLU A 1203 -34.94 -19.58 24.42
N CYS A 1204 -34.75 -18.26 24.50
CA CYS A 1204 -35.73 -17.32 25.07
C CYS A 1204 -35.51 -15.92 24.50
N GLU A 1205 -36.43 -14.99 24.77
CA GLU A 1205 -36.25 -13.57 24.40
C GLU A 1205 -35.52 -12.82 25.54
N ALA A 1206 -34.49 -12.06 25.19
CA ALA A 1206 -33.73 -11.21 26.10
C ALA A 1206 -33.96 -9.72 25.78
N ASN A 1207 -34.21 -8.93 26.83
CA ASN A 1207 -34.48 -7.50 26.78
C ASN A 1207 -33.51 -6.70 27.67
N GLY A 1208 -32.21 -6.93 27.52
CA GLY A 1208 -31.17 -6.30 28.34
C GLY A 1208 -30.63 -7.30 29.35
N GLU A 1209 -31.24 -7.42 30.52
CA GLU A 1209 -30.80 -8.37 31.56
C GLU A 1209 -31.63 -9.65 31.56
N LEU A 1210 -30.94 -10.79 31.67
CA LEU A 1210 -31.54 -12.12 31.72
C LEU A 1210 -30.93 -12.90 32.89
N ALA A 1211 -31.74 -13.13 33.93
CA ALA A 1211 -31.38 -14.00 35.05
C ALA A 1211 -31.89 -15.42 34.78
N LEU A 1212 -30.97 -16.39 34.73
CA LEU A 1212 -31.25 -17.80 34.53
C LEU A 1212 -31.03 -18.57 35.84
N THR A 1213 -31.99 -19.43 36.19
CA THR A 1213 -31.87 -20.39 37.29
C THR A 1213 -32.14 -21.79 36.78
N VAL A 1214 -31.23 -22.72 37.06
CA VAL A 1214 -31.35 -24.15 36.70
C VAL A 1214 -31.24 -24.99 37.96
N ASP A 1215 -32.17 -25.92 38.18
CA ASP A 1215 -32.24 -26.77 39.38
C ASP A 1215 -32.43 -28.25 38.99
N TRP A 1216 -31.52 -29.13 39.42
CA TRP A 1216 -31.51 -30.56 39.11
C TRP A 1216 -31.61 -31.48 40.36
N GLY A 1217 -32.06 -30.95 41.51
CA GLY A 1217 -32.10 -31.65 42.79
C GLY A 1217 -33.36 -32.47 43.09
N GLY A 1218 -33.51 -33.66 42.49
CA GLY A 1218 -34.10 -34.87 43.12
C GLY A 1218 -35.58 -35.24 42.87
N PRO A 1219 -35.96 -36.54 42.99
CA PRO A 1219 -37.30 -37.07 42.76
C PRO A 1219 -38.20 -36.93 44.01
N THR A 1220 -39.38 -36.33 43.87
CA THR A 1220 -40.47 -36.43 44.85
C THR A 1220 -41.79 -36.67 44.13
N GLY A 1221 -42.45 -37.78 44.48
CA GLY A 1221 -43.65 -38.29 43.84
C GLY A 1221 -44.92 -37.46 44.07
N GLN A 1222 -45.98 -38.02 43.47
CA GLN A 1222 -47.36 -37.55 43.38
C GLN A 1222 -47.65 -36.59 42.22
N ALA A 1223 -48.09 -37.25 41.14
CA ALA A 1223 -49.00 -36.71 40.16
C ALA A 1223 -50.15 -35.92 40.82
N GLY A 1224 -50.37 -34.71 40.32
CA GLY A 1224 -51.60 -33.94 40.49
C GLY A 1224 -51.98 -33.40 39.12
N HIS A 1225 -53.01 -34.00 38.53
CA HIS A 1225 -53.52 -33.76 37.18
C HIS A 1225 -53.82 -32.29 36.85
N SER A 1226 -53.50 -31.89 35.61
CA SER A 1226 -54.50 -31.26 34.73
C SER A 1226 -54.17 -31.57 33.26
N GLU A 1227 -54.98 -32.45 32.67
CA GLU A 1227 -55.08 -32.69 31.23
C GLU A 1227 -55.58 -31.44 30.50
N SER A 1228 -54.99 -31.13 29.34
CA SER A 1228 -55.69 -30.85 28.07
C SER A 1228 -54.61 -30.60 27.01
N GLY A 1229 -54.32 -31.53 26.10
CA GLY A 1229 -55.07 -31.65 24.85
C GLY A 1229 -54.14 -32.19 23.76
N LEU A 1230 -53.88 -33.50 23.79
CA LEU A 1230 -53.29 -34.24 22.67
C LEU A 1230 -54.31 -34.36 21.54
N ARG A 1231 -53.95 -33.93 20.33
CA ARG A 1231 -54.45 -34.53 19.09
C ARG A 1231 -53.28 -35.04 18.27
N GLN A 1232 -53.49 -36.27 17.81
CA GLN A 1232 -52.58 -37.18 17.12
C GLN A 1232 -52.07 -36.64 15.78
N ALA A 1233 -50.84 -37.01 15.44
CA ALA A 1233 -50.44 -37.25 14.05
C ALA A 1233 -49.63 -38.56 14.00
N GLN A 1234 -50.07 -39.49 13.16
CA GLN A 1234 -49.50 -40.82 12.91
C GLN A 1234 -48.23 -40.76 12.03
N PRO A 1235 -47.42 -41.83 11.98
CA PRO A 1235 -46.11 -41.87 11.32
C PRO A 1235 -46.18 -42.43 9.90
N GLU A 1236 -45.41 -41.87 8.95
CA GLU A 1236 -45.16 -42.52 7.66
C GLU A 1236 -43.68 -42.91 7.45
N ARG A 1237 -43.49 -44.24 7.56
CA ARG A 1237 -42.65 -45.18 6.80
C ARG A 1237 -41.35 -44.71 6.13
N ILE A 1238 -40.28 -45.29 6.63
CA ILE A 1238 -39.02 -45.63 5.94
C ILE A 1238 -39.22 -46.91 5.11
N PRO A 1239 -38.64 -47.04 3.91
CA PRO A 1239 -38.27 -48.35 3.34
C PRO A 1239 -36.75 -48.57 3.28
N GLU A 1240 -36.40 -49.86 3.33
CA GLU A 1240 -35.14 -50.46 3.72
C GLU A 1240 -34.04 -50.49 2.64
N ALA A 1241 -32.84 -50.91 3.07
CA ALA A 1241 -31.60 -50.96 2.32
C ALA A 1241 -31.29 -52.30 1.61
N ARG A 1242 -30.42 -52.20 0.57
CA ARG A 1242 -29.26 -53.06 0.14
C ARG A 1242 -29.38 -53.74 -1.25
N PRO A 1243 -28.28 -54.23 -1.88
CA PRO A 1243 -26.86 -53.77 -1.96
C PRO A 1243 -26.25 -53.87 -3.39
N GLY A 1244 -25.06 -53.27 -3.65
CA GLY A 1244 -24.27 -53.63 -4.84
C GLY A 1244 -23.03 -52.76 -5.11
N MET A 1245 -21.84 -53.34 -4.94
CA MET A 1245 -20.52 -52.77 -5.28
C MET A 1245 -20.35 -52.53 -6.80
N SER A 1246 -19.75 -51.42 -7.20
CA SER A 1246 -18.54 -51.42 -8.07
C SER A 1246 -17.99 -50.01 -8.36
N SER A 1247 -16.66 -49.92 -8.23
CA SER A 1247 -15.69 -49.13 -9.03
C SER A 1247 -15.67 -47.60 -9.04
N LEU A 1248 -14.56 -47.09 -8.49
CA LEU A 1248 -13.52 -46.23 -9.12
C LEU A 1248 -13.86 -44.77 -9.55
N ILE A 1249 -13.21 -43.86 -8.81
CA ILE A 1249 -12.35 -42.75 -9.28
C ILE A 1249 -12.97 -41.49 -9.94
N ARG A 1250 -12.51 -40.35 -9.36
CA ARG A 1250 -12.28 -38.98 -9.86
C ARG A 1250 -13.37 -37.90 -9.70
N TRP A 1251 -12.96 -36.84 -8.96
CA TRP A 1251 -12.90 -35.40 -9.31
C TRP A 1251 -13.87 -34.97 -10.42
N SER A 1252 -14.64 -33.88 -10.34
CA SER A 1252 -14.41 -32.56 -9.76
C SER A 1252 -15.72 -31.77 -9.69
N PHE A 1253 -15.69 -30.73 -8.84
CA PHE A 1253 -16.47 -29.49 -8.84
C PHE A 1253 -17.61 -29.31 -9.86
N SER A 1254 -18.80 -28.90 -9.41
CA SER A 1254 -19.23 -27.48 -9.44
C SER A 1254 -20.70 -27.31 -8.96
N TRP A 1255 -20.89 -26.30 -8.11
CA TRP A 1255 -21.99 -25.36 -7.96
C TRP A 1255 -23.47 -25.79 -8.13
N SER A 1256 -24.23 -25.53 -7.06
CA SER A 1256 -25.19 -24.41 -7.02
C SER A 1256 -25.38 -23.93 -5.59
#